data_AF-A0A1V6EBM9-F1
#
_entry.id   AF-A0A1V6EBM9-F1
#
_cell.length_a   1.000
_cell.length_b   1.000
_cell.length_c   1.000
_cell.angle_alpha   90.00
_cell.angle_beta   90.00
_cell.angle_gamma   90.00
#
_symmetry.space_group_name_H-M   'P 1'
#
loop_
_entity.id
_entity.type
_entity.pdbx_description
1 polymer ?
#
loop_
_entity_poly.entity_id
_entity_poly.type
_entity_poly.pdbx_seq_one_letter_code
_entity_poly.pdbx_strand_id
1 'polypeptide(L)'
;MDSFISLLLVLLSGSATIAVTYHIVHGHKKNHNQEPVAKEKPQTEEQKQEQNEENEAELFGTFIGPPEVENKCSTDEEQELCGTFITPQNDRVRLKPIQRGGRSRSSSSDPNRSRGRTKRHRSLKPEIICYKQECLWIIAVEVPEELSEKSDFRILQNGIVLSKDERKEFCWPLAQISGELEAFWNSNETEQKTKTQIGHDGYLLFKLIGSDLKNGRLVESVSSGAYLVIVPDTWERDVTLSGFPPVTPEPVIFEGHTAHFFYIQKSGESKIAFTTPDLGPKVIASKVPIFELIGNHIEDASDNIGPLFIQYPPLIKTLDTSAWENVKTIIVGEEGTGRKKWRKEYIPNPGQSTQNLLTNLIERKSGWYFLRFYDSNDDLIDSYDFRFISDLKEIILPDPQPLPSKDGYREVNVQFIHEAGCTIRLKESINIEHLSEKTIATVPPDPSCDRLRFLVRSKNGHPVEIAILIERIWWSVADEYSQPSEWHDHPIMLSNKDFKATSNKALWLRLPKCRWIDKVLVGFERANARPYGVKVTENTIAIPLRDYCDYKELDDRSQSHCLRIYINRRNQEIEGILANLQLSQRPAEHKSAVKSTSRTPNQFWMGLGRKKNAYAKAVLRPGKNEIIVNDLLLDDYFRRTASSGRRFLERLLTMHEVHEILSGFDVHITIKGSDPRASRQVKAAAHAISRALISYNPRLRVVLRNAGFGGIKVKEANMIGERKDESN
;
A
#
# COMPACT_ATOMS: atom_id res chain seq x y z
N MET A 1 37.05 -4.22 -41.25
CA MET A 1 38.05 -3.17 -41.00
C MET A 1 37.72 -2.01 -41.93
N ASP A 2 37.88 -0.80 -41.41
CA ASP A 2 38.19 0.44 -42.14
C ASP A 2 37.19 1.05 -43.17
N SER A 3 36.18 1.73 -42.60
CA SER A 3 36.02 3.21 -42.61
C SER A 3 35.82 4.06 -43.89
N PHE A 4 35.04 5.14 -43.71
CA PHE A 4 34.78 6.33 -44.56
C PHE A 4 33.97 6.14 -45.88
N ILE A 5 33.32 7.17 -46.47
CA ILE A 5 32.32 8.16 -45.96
C ILE A 5 31.72 8.93 -47.19
N SER A 6 30.48 9.46 -47.08
CA SER A 6 29.82 10.39 -48.04
C SER A 6 29.52 9.85 -49.46
N LEU A 7 28.53 10.33 -50.26
CA LEU A 7 27.29 11.14 -50.13
C LEU A 7 26.49 10.89 -51.47
N LEU A 8 25.15 10.98 -51.63
CA LEU A 8 24.40 12.22 -51.94
C LEU A 8 23.05 11.93 -52.69
N LEU A 9 21.92 12.56 -52.26
CA LEU A 9 20.59 12.72 -52.97
C LEU A 9 19.73 11.43 -53.25
N VAL A 10 18.37 11.40 -53.34
CA VAL A 10 17.31 12.45 -53.37
C VAL A 10 15.87 11.95 -53.03
N LEU A 11 15.03 12.81 -52.40
CA LEU A 11 13.52 12.83 -52.31
C LEU A 11 12.76 11.63 -51.66
N LEU A 12 11.51 11.74 -51.13
CA LEU A 12 10.56 12.88 -50.94
C LEU A 12 9.60 12.62 -49.73
N SER A 13 8.88 13.69 -49.33
CA SER A 13 7.68 13.76 -48.44
C SER A 13 7.84 13.42 -46.94
N GLY A 14 7.10 14.04 -46.01
CA GLY A 14 6.23 15.22 -46.15
C GLY A 14 5.40 15.52 -44.89
N SER A 15 5.69 16.63 -44.20
CA SER A 15 4.96 17.03 -42.96
C SER A 15 3.64 17.74 -43.25
N ALA A 16 2.60 17.45 -42.46
CA ALA A 16 1.31 18.15 -42.52
C ALA A 16 0.76 18.44 -41.11
N THR A 17 0.93 19.69 -40.65
CA THR A 17 0.26 20.20 -39.44
C THR A 17 -0.91 21.07 -39.86
N ILE A 18 -2.14 20.68 -39.53
CA ILE A 18 -3.34 21.48 -39.84
C ILE A 18 -3.62 22.42 -38.67
N ALA A 19 -3.55 23.73 -38.93
CA ALA A 19 -4.08 24.76 -38.05
C ALA A 19 -5.46 25.22 -38.55
N VAL A 20 -6.40 25.47 -37.65
CA VAL A 20 -7.72 26.03 -37.98
C VAL A 20 -7.70 27.54 -37.72
N THR A 21 -7.90 28.31 -38.77
CA THR A 21 -7.88 29.79 -38.71
C THR A 21 -9.25 30.33 -38.29
N TYR A 22 -9.26 31.34 -37.41
CA TYR A 22 -10.38 32.27 -37.28
C TYR A 22 -9.93 33.66 -37.74
N HIS A 23 -10.68 34.26 -38.67
CA HIS A 23 -10.45 35.62 -39.15
C HIS A 23 -11.33 36.62 -38.40
N ILE A 24 -10.70 37.66 -37.85
CA ILE A 24 -11.33 38.97 -37.60
C ILE A 24 -10.43 40.04 -38.24
N VAL A 25 -11.01 41.12 -38.73
CA VAL A 25 -10.38 42.04 -39.71
C VAL A 25 -10.62 43.51 -39.31
N HIS A 26 -9.63 44.37 -39.64
CA HIS A 26 -9.53 45.82 -39.38
C HIS A 26 -9.20 46.24 -37.92
N GLY A 27 -8.34 47.26 -37.68
CA GLY A 27 -7.49 47.97 -38.64
C GLY A 27 -6.77 49.24 -38.13
N HIS A 28 -5.91 49.78 -39.01
CA HIS A 28 -5.30 51.13 -39.05
C HIS A 28 -4.13 51.58 -38.13
N LYS A 29 -3.09 52.08 -38.83
CA LYS A 29 -2.25 53.28 -38.58
C LYS A 29 -1.12 53.28 -37.52
N LYS A 30 0.11 53.09 -38.05
CA LYS A 30 1.35 53.90 -37.88
C LYS A 30 1.39 54.97 -36.77
N ASN A 31 2.53 55.03 -36.04
CA ASN A 31 3.55 56.08 -36.26
C ASN A 31 4.91 55.77 -35.57
N HIS A 32 5.96 56.52 -35.92
CA HIS A 32 7.33 56.44 -35.38
C HIS A 32 7.54 57.31 -34.13
N ASN A 33 8.48 56.92 -33.27
CA ASN A 33 9.75 57.61 -32.95
C ASN A 33 10.52 56.78 -31.89
N GLN A 34 11.74 56.30 -32.16
CA GLN A 34 13.05 56.99 -32.14
C GLN A 34 13.60 57.28 -30.74
N GLU A 35 14.61 56.50 -30.34
CA GLU A 35 15.59 56.80 -29.28
C GLU A 35 16.62 57.86 -29.78
N PRO A 36 17.53 58.32 -28.91
CA PRO A 36 18.94 57.94 -29.13
C PRO A 36 19.73 57.56 -27.87
N VAL A 37 20.92 56.98 -28.09
CA VAL A 37 21.81 56.34 -27.09
C VAL A 37 23.18 57.04 -26.98
N ALA A 38 23.76 57.05 -25.77
CA ALA A 38 25.21 57.13 -25.53
C ALA A 38 25.56 56.03 -24.48
N LYS A 39 26.60 55.18 -24.61
CA LYS A 39 28.06 55.42 -24.83
C LYS A 39 28.72 56.09 -23.60
N GLU A 40 29.82 55.58 -23.01
CA GLU A 40 30.70 54.46 -23.40
C GLU A 40 31.38 53.73 -22.20
N LYS A 41 32.51 53.03 -22.40
CA LYS A 41 33.17 51.98 -21.55
C LYS A 41 34.61 52.46 -21.10
N PRO A 42 35.53 51.67 -20.46
CA PRO A 42 35.50 50.37 -19.71
C PRO A 42 36.46 50.23 -18.46
N GLN A 43 36.49 49.01 -17.84
CA GLN A 43 37.66 48.19 -17.38
C GLN A 43 38.44 48.33 -16.04
N THR A 44 38.73 47.14 -15.43
CA THR A 44 39.86 46.66 -14.54
C THR A 44 40.27 47.47 -13.29
N GLU A 45 40.28 46.94 -12.05
CA GLU A 45 41.09 45.86 -11.41
C GLU A 45 42.57 46.24 -11.08
N GLU A 46 42.93 46.39 -9.79
CA GLU A 46 43.93 45.57 -9.06
C GLU A 46 44.23 46.01 -7.57
N GLN A 47 44.32 45.00 -6.69
CA GLN A 47 45.14 44.76 -5.47
C GLN A 47 45.65 45.85 -4.44
N LYS A 48 45.27 45.62 -3.16
CA LYS A 48 46.09 45.45 -1.91
C LYS A 48 46.62 46.58 -0.99
N GLN A 49 46.49 46.30 0.33
CA GLN A 49 47.35 46.64 1.51
C GLN A 49 47.45 48.14 1.94
N GLU A 50 47.52 48.54 3.23
CA GLU A 50 47.45 47.86 4.55
C GLU A 50 46.89 48.88 5.63
N GLN A 51 47.12 48.94 6.97
CA GLN A 51 47.98 48.32 8.00
C GLN A 51 47.42 48.62 9.44
N ASN A 52 48.02 48.02 10.51
CA ASN A 52 48.01 48.43 11.95
C ASN A 52 46.68 48.36 12.78
N GLU A 53 46.66 48.04 14.09
CA GLU A 53 47.67 47.49 15.03
C GLU A 53 47.05 46.80 16.29
N GLU A 54 47.89 46.30 17.19
CA GLU A 54 47.65 45.26 18.21
C GLU A 54 47.05 45.74 19.56
N ASN A 55 46.55 44.79 20.39
CA ASN A 55 47.06 44.50 21.76
C ASN A 55 46.41 43.24 22.38
N GLU A 56 47.13 42.54 23.27
CA GLU A 56 46.73 41.28 23.94
C GLU A 56 46.67 41.39 25.48
N ALA A 57 45.91 40.50 26.15
CA ALA A 57 46.19 40.02 27.53
C ALA A 57 45.29 38.83 27.98
N GLU A 58 45.84 37.62 27.91
CA GLU A 58 46.01 36.60 28.98
C GLU A 58 45.48 36.87 30.43
N LEU A 59 45.16 35.88 31.32
CA LEU A 59 45.11 34.39 31.27
C LEU A 59 44.51 33.74 32.57
N PHE A 60 44.00 32.50 32.48
CA PHE A 60 43.71 31.43 33.49
C PHE A 60 42.89 31.64 34.81
N GLY A 61 42.10 30.60 35.15
CA GLY A 61 41.59 30.27 36.50
C GLY A 61 40.54 29.14 36.48
N THR A 62 40.69 28.04 37.26
CA THR A 62 39.83 26.83 37.17
C THR A 62 39.50 26.13 38.51
N PHE A 63 38.39 25.37 38.53
CA PHE A 63 37.82 24.57 39.65
C PHE A 63 37.35 25.40 40.88
N ILE A 64 36.45 24.96 41.79
CA ILE A 64 36.01 23.63 42.27
C ILE A 64 34.46 23.58 42.45
N GLY A 65 33.87 22.38 42.56
CA GLY A 65 32.51 22.11 43.09
C GLY A 65 32.43 20.68 43.68
N PRO A 66 31.25 20.07 43.98
CA PRO A 66 29.86 20.57 43.91
C PRO A 66 29.37 21.00 45.33
N PRO A 67 28.47 20.36 46.13
CA PRO A 67 27.69 19.11 46.03
C PRO A 67 26.14 19.33 45.92
N GLU A 68 25.34 18.26 46.10
CA GLU A 68 23.87 18.24 46.28
C GLU A 68 23.50 17.73 47.70
N VAL A 69 22.27 17.94 48.20
CA VAL A 69 21.45 16.98 48.99
C VAL A 69 20.02 17.50 49.27
N GLU A 70 19.11 16.55 49.44
CA GLU A 70 17.64 16.55 49.41
C GLU A 70 16.81 17.29 50.51
N ASN A 71 15.49 17.43 50.20
CA ASN A 71 14.31 17.14 51.07
C ASN A 71 14.14 17.79 52.48
N LYS A 72 13.14 18.68 52.65
CA LYS A 72 11.79 18.32 53.21
C LYS A 72 10.77 19.48 53.25
N CYS A 73 9.58 19.20 53.79
CA CYS A 73 8.36 20.04 53.81
C CYS A 73 7.88 20.33 55.24
N SER A 74 7.34 21.54 55.52
CA SER A 74 6.13 21.80 56.35
C SER A 74 5.93 23.29 56.68
N THR A 75 4.66 23.74 56.73
CA THR A 75 4.00 24.71 57.69
C THR A 75 4.70 26.02 58.11
N ASP A 76 4.04 27.17 58.32
CA ASP A 76 2.63 27.63 58.15
C ASP A 76 2.60 29.19 58.26
N GLU A 77 1.50 29.83 57.81
CA GLU A 77 1.02 31.19 58.22
C GLU A 77 1.94 32.43 57.91
N GLU A 78 1.47 33.68 57.73
CA GLU A 78 0.13 34.30 57.79
C GLU A 78 0.03 35.60 56.93
N GLN A 79 -1.21 36.14 56.79
CA GLN A 79 -1.61 37.55 56.56
C GLN A 79 -1.31 38.33 55.24
N GLU A 80 -2.41 38.58 54.53
CA GLU A 80 -2.87 39.81 53.82
C GLU A 80 -1.92 40.95 53.39
N LEU A 81 -2.09 41.40 52.13
CA LEU A 81 -2.68 42.73 51.87
C LEU A 81 -3.22 42.88 50.43
N CYS A 82 -4.30 43.65 50.26
CA CYS A 82 -4.97 43.86 48.98
C CYS A 82 -4.39 45.08 48.23
N GLY A 83 -4.21 44.97 46.90
CA GLY A 83 -3.74 46.06 46.04
C GLY A 83 -4.22 45.90 44.60
N THR A 84 -5.20 46.70 44.19
CA THR A 84 -5.83 46.62 42.86
C THR A 84 -4.91 47.09 41.74
N PHE A 85 -4.69 46.26 40.72
CA PHE A 85 -4.14 46.68 39.43
C PHE A 85 -5.13 46.42 38.30
N ILE A 86 -5.31 47.42 37.45
CA ILE A 86 -6.24 47.39 36.31
C ILE A 86 -5.72 46.41 35.26
N THR A 87 -6.52 45.38 34.94
CA THR A 87 -6.19 44.41 33.88
C THR A 87 -6.43 45.01 32.49
N PRO A 88 -5.42 45.05 31.60
CA PRO A 88 -5.64 45.34 30.19
C PRO A 88 -6.51 44.27 29.52
N GLN A 89 -7.37 44.67 28.58
CA GLN A 89 -8.04 43.71 27.69
C GLN A 89 -6.99 42.93 26.92
N ASN A 90 -7.08 41.59 26.95
CA ASN A 90 -6.06 40.71 26.42
C ASN A 90 -6.66 39.86 25.29
N ASP A 91 -6.70 40.45 24.09
CA ASP A 91 -7.25 39.82 22.88
C ASP A 91 -6.58 38.46 22.61
N ARG A 92 -7.39 37.40 22.54
CA ARG A 92 -6.88 36.02 22.50
C ARG A 92 -6.48 35.60 21.09
N VAL A 93 -5.27 36.04 20.73
CA VAL A 93 -4.57 35.86 19.44
C VAL A 93 -4.78 34.49 18.79
N ARG A 94 -5.28 34.51 17.55
CA ARG A 94 -5.33 33.37 16.61
C ARG A 94 -3.93 32.76 16.44
N LEU A 95 -3.75 31.45 16.67
CA LEU A 95 -2.45 30.77 16.50
C LEU A 95 -1.87 31.06 15.11
N LYS A 96 -0.64 31.58 15.03
CA LYS A 96 0.00 31.95 13.75
C LYS A 96 0.18 30.74 12.82
N PRO A 97 0.17 30.90 11.49
CA PRO A 97 0.29 29.80 10.52
C PRO A 97 1.42 28.78 10.80
N ILE A 98 2.62 29.25 11.15
CA ILE A 98 3.77 28.40 11.51
C ILE A 98 3.51 27.47 12.71
N GLN A 99 2.53 27.75 13.56
CA GLN A 99 2.22 26.96 14.76
C GLN A 99 1.21 25.83 14.49
N ARG A 100 0.70 25.69 13.26
CA ARG A 100 -0.43 24.82 12.92
C ARG A 100 -0.04 23.48 12.27
N GLY A 101 -0.79 22.43 12.63
CA GLY A 101 -0.91 21.17 11.88
C GLY A 101 0.30 20.21 11.91
N GLY A 102 0.04 18.99 11.40
CA GLY A 102 0.97 17.87 11.27
C GLY A 102 0.23 16.52 11.38
N ARG A 103 0.25 15.71 10.33
CA ARG A 103 -0.41 14.39 10.21
C ARG A 103 0.38 13.32 10.95
N SER A 104 -0.32 12.35 11.55
CA SER A 104 0.32 11.13 12.06
C SER A 104 0.34 10.04 10.98
N ARG A 105 1.49 9.40 10.76
CA ARG A 105 1.65 8.25 9.85
C ARG A 105 2.52 7.12 10.44
N SER A 106 2.63 7.05 11.77
CA SER A 106 3.33 5.95 12.46
C SER A 106 2.47 4.68 12.46
N SER A 107 2.80 3.70 11.63
CA SER A 107 2.21 2.35 11.67
C SER A 107 2.76 1.53 12.84
N SER A 108 2.46 1.95 14.07
CA SER A 108 2.91 1.30 15.31
C SER A 108 1.75 0.58 15.99
N SER A 109 1.56 -0.69 15.65
CA SER A 109 0.71 -1.63 16.39
C SER A 109 1.40 -2.07 17.69
N ASP A 110 1.46 -1.17 18.66
CA ASP A 110 2.03 -1.41 20.00
C ASP A 110 0.97 -1.07 21.06
N PRO A 111 0.33 -2.08 21.71
CA PRO A 111 -0.71 -1.84 22.71
C PRO A 111 -0.19 -1.22 24.02
N ASN A 112 1.11 -1.34 24.33
CA ASN A 112 1.63 -1.14 25.68
C ASN A 112 2.33 0.21 25.90
N ARG A 113 1.69 1.31 25.48
CA ARG A 113 2.10 2.68 25.83
C ARG A 113 1.00 3.48 26.53
N SER A 114 0.90 3.26 27.84
CA SER A 114 0.22 4.17 28.77
C SER A 114 0.82 5.59 28.68
N ARG A 115 -0.04 6.61 28.81
CA ARG A 115 0.28 7.98 28.38
C ARG A 115 0.85 8.84 29.51
N GLY A 116 2.09 9.30 29.36
CA GLY A 116 2.55 10.56 29.94
C GLY A 116 2.30 11.72 28.98
N ARG A 117 1.09 12.29 28.96
CA ARG A 117 0.74 13.42 28.08
C ARG A 117 0.95 14.77 28.78
N THR A 118 2.01 15.49 28.42
CA THR A 118 2.06 16.94 28.65
C THR A 118 1.04 17.63 27.74
N LYS A 119 0.21 18.52 28.32
CA LYS A 119 -0.96 19.11 27.65
C LYS A 119 -0.55 19.88 26.39
N ARG A 120 -1.27 19.67 25.29
CA ARG A 120 -1.07 20.35 24.00
C ARG A 120 -2.21 21.35 23.80
N HIS A 121 -1.94 22.61 23.54
CA HIS A 121 -2.97 23.47 22.95
C HIS A 121 -3.14 23.11 21.46
N ARG A 122 -4.21 22.36 21.16
CA ARG A 122 -4.79 22.24 19.82
C ARG A 122 -5.58 23.51 19.47
N SER A 123 -6.02 23.63 18.20
CA SER A 123 -7.05 24.59 17.80
C SER A 123 -8.40 24.21 18.40
N LEU A 124 -9.10 25.16 19.03
CA LEU A 124 -10.40 24.95 19.68
C LEU A 124 -11.59 24.92 18.70
N LYS A 125 -11.37 24.70 17.40
CA LYS A 125 -12.46 24.54 16.43
C LYS A 125 -12.80 23.05 16.29
N PRO A 126 -14.07 22.63 16.46
CA PRO A 126 -14.50 21.28 16.11
C PRO A 126 -14.43 21.03 14.59
N GLU A 127 -14.23 19.77 14.19
CA GLU A 127 -14.11 19.35 12.78
C GLU A 127 -15.20 18.34 12.42
N ILE A 128 -15.89 18.51 11.29
CA ILE A 128 -16.90 17.53 10.83
C ILE A 128 -16.23 16.34 10.15
N ILE A 129 -16.55 15.13 10.60
CA ILE A 129 -15.98 13.86 10.16
C ILE A 129 -17.06 12.87 9.74
N CYS A 130 -16.68 11.90 8.89
CA CYS A 130 -17.46 10.69 8.65
C CYS A 130 -16.65 9.47 9.08
N TYR A 131 -17.32 8.41 9.54
CA TYR A 131 -16.68 7.12 9.81
C TYR A 131 -17.66 5.96 9.66
N LYS A 132 -17.14 4.77 9.33
CA LYS A 132 -17.94 3.57 9.10
C LYS A 132 -18.00 2.66 10.34
N GLN A 133 -19.20 2.33 10.78
CA GLN A 133 -19.48 1.43 11.91
C GLN A 133 -20.63 0.48 11.54
N GLU A 134 -20.51 -0.82 11.84
CA GLU A 134 -21.61 -1.80 11.65
C GLU A 134 -22.21 -1.78 10.22
N CYS A 135 -21.36 -1.51 9.22
CA CYS A 135 -21.67 -1.27 7.79
C CYS A 135 -22.38 0.06 7.44
N LEU A 136 -22.78 0.85 8.43
CA LEU A 136 -23.37 2.18 8.29
C LEU A 136 -22.31 3.29 8.31
N TRP A 137 -22.52 4.38 7.59
CA TRP A 137 -21.72 5.61 7.73
C TRP A 137 -22.37 6.59 8.72
N ILE A 138 -21.62 6.92 9.78
CA ILE A 138 -21.99 7.91 10.78
C ILE A 138 -21.25 9.22 10.47
N ILE A 139 -21.97 10.34 10.56
CA ILE A 139 -21.42 11.69 10.44
C ILE A 139 -21.46 12.33 11.82
N ALA A 140 -20.33 12.88 12.26
CA ALA A 140 -20.17 13.43 13.59
C ALA A 140 -19.25 14.65 13.60
N VAL A 141 -19.30 15.42 14.67
CA VAL A 141 -18.32 16.46 14.97
C VAL A 141 -17.24 15.88 15.89
N GLU A 142 -15.99 15.86 15.42
CA GLU A 142 -14.79 15.58 16.22
C GLU A 142 -14.42 16.85 17.00
N VAL A 143 -14.53 16.79 18.32
CA VAL A 143 -14.26 17.91 19.22
C VAL A 143 -12.86 17.74 19.84
N PRO A 144 -12.06 18.80 19.97
CA PRO A 144 -10.81 18.75 20.73
C PRO A 144 -11.00 18.18 22.15
N GLU A 145 -10.15 17.23 22.51
CA GLU A 145 -10.04 16.63 23.84
C GLU A 145 -10.07 17.70 24.95
N GLU A 146 -9.37 18.80 24.73
CA GLU A 146 -9.22 19.95 25.64
C GLU A 146 -10.50 20.83 25.77
N LEU A 147 -11.52 20.62 24.93
CA LEU A 147 -12.88 21.15 25.10
C LEU A 147 -13.83 20.09 25.69
N SER A 148 -13.68 18.83 25.31
CA SER A 148 -14.56 17.74 25.77
C SER A 148 -14.51 17.44 27.27
N GLU A 149 -13.43 17.86 27.94
CA GLU A 149 -13.26 17.78 29.40
C GLU A 149 -14.03 18.87 30.17
N LYS A 150 -14.64 19.85 29.47
CA LYS A 150 -15.39 20.95 30.08
C LYS A 150 -16.86 20.59 30.29
N SER A 151 -17.36 20.77 31.51
CA SER A 151 -18.77 20.57 31.87
C SER A 151 -19.72 21.56 31.21
N ASP A 152 -19.22 22.71 30.76
CA ASP A 152 -19.94 23.77 30.05
C ASP A 152 -19.89 23.65 28.52
N PHE A 153 -19.10 22.72 27.96
CA PHE A 153 -19.05 22.52 26.51
C PHE A 153 -20.37 21.92 26.00
N ARG A 154 -21.00 22.60 25.04
CA ARG A 154 -22.20 22.14 24.34
C ARG A 154 -22.10 22.41 22.85
N ILE A 155 -22.63 21.51 22.04
CA ILE A 155 -22.75 21.69 20.60
C ILE A 155 -24.20 21.48 20.17
N LEU A 156 -24.70 22.41 19.38
CA LEU A 156 -26.08 22.47 18.91
C LEU A 156 -26.08 22.37 17.37
N GLN A 157 -27.08 21.71 16.80
CA GLN A 157 -27.42 21.75 15.39
C GLN A 157 -28.82 22.31 15.23
N ASN A 158 -28.99 23.43 14.51
CA ASN A 158 -30.28 24.11 14.34
C ASN A 158 -31.01 24.37 15.68
N GLY A 159 -30.26 24.67 16.75
CA GLY A 159 -30.79 24.88 18.11
C GLY A 159 -30.94 23.59 18.96
N ILE A 160 -30.82 22.39 18.39
CA ILE A 160 -30.93 21.11 19.09
C ILE A 160 -29.56 20.71 19.64
N VAL A 161 -29.45 20.50 20.96
CA VAL A 161 -28.20 20.00 21.60
C VAL A 161 -27.92 18.57 21.14
N LEU A 162 -26.73 18.32 20.59
CA LEU A 162 -26.31 16.98 20.19
C LEU A 162 -25.76 16.20 21.40
N SER A 163 -26.08 14.91 21.46
CA SER A 163 -25.48 13.98 22.42
C SER A 163 -24.06 13.58 22.03
N LYS A 164 -23.22 13.27 23.02
CA LYS A 164 -21.91 12.65 22.80
C LYS A 164 -22.08 11.18 22.41
N ASP A 165 -21.22 10.69 21.52
CA ASP A 165 -21.14 9.28 21.18
C ASP A 165 -20.53 8.46 22.33
N GLU A 166 -21.27 7.46 22.83
CA GLU A 166 -20.81 6.54 23.87
C GLU A 166 -19.77 5.53 23.34
N ARG A 167 -19.82 5.22 22.04
CA ARG A 167 -19.00 4.21 21.37
C ARG A 167 -17.71 4.80 20.80
N LYS A 168 -17.65 6.12 20.59
CA LYS A 168 -16.49 6.82 20.03
C LYS A 168 -16.14 8.09 20.81
N GLU A 169 -15.02 8.05 21.54
CA GLU A 169 -14.50 9.21 22.28
C GLU A 169 -14.44 10.47 21.40
N PHE A 170 -14.73 11.62 22.01
CA PHE A 170 -14.62 12.96 21.41
C PHE A 170 -15.52 13.25 20.20
N CYS A 171 -16.48 12.38 19.88
CA CYS A 171 -17.42 12.55 18.78
C CYS A 171 -18.83 12.89 19.25
N TRP A 172 -19.51 13.77 18.50
CA TRP A 172 -20.92 14.12 18.66
C TRP A 172 -21.65 13.85 17.33
N PRO A 173 -22.48 12.80 17.22
CA PRO A 173 -23.20 12.50 15.97
C PRO A 173 -24.14 13.63 15.57
N LEU A 174 -24.22 13.91 14.28
CA LEU A 174 -25.12 14.92 13.74
C LEU A 174 -26.58 14.42 13.78
N ALA A 175 -27.51 15.32 14.09
CA ALA A 175 -28.95 15.03 14.07
C ALA A 175 -29.54 15.14 12.65
N GLN A 176 -28.94 15.97 11.79
CA GLN A 176 -29.41 16.22 10.42
C GLN A 176 -28.20 16.35 9.45
N ILE A 177 -28.42 16.14 8.15
CA ILE A 177 -27.35 16.24 7.14
C ILE A 177 -26.93 17.69 6.85
N SER A 178 -27.81 18.66 7.11
CA SER A 178 -27.61 20.08 6.81
C SER A 178 -27.99 20.98 7.99
N GLY A 179 -27.67 22.26 7.89
CA GLY A 179 -28.02 23.28 8.88
C GLY A 179 -26.84 24.04 9.47
N GLU A 180 -27.10 24.82 10.51
CA GLU A 180 -26.07 25.52 11.28
C GLU A 180 -25.63 24.67 12.48
N LEU A 181 -24.31 24.50 12.63
CA LEU A 181 -23.68 23.98 13.83
C LEU A 181 -23.14 25.12 14.68
N GLU A 182 -23.51 25.14 15.97
CA GLU A 182 -23.01 26.06 16.97
C GLU A 182 -22.34 25.31 18.12
N ALA A 183 -21.04 25.48 18.32
CA ALA A 183 -20.34 24.95 19.50
C ALA A 183 -19.96 26.08 20.47
N PHE A 184 -20.30 25.90 21.74
CA PHE A 184 -20.14 26.87 22.83
C PHE A 184 -19.22 26.32 23.93
N TRP A 185 -18.38 27.18 24.51
CA TRP A 185 -17.58 26.89 25.69
C TRP A 185 -17.17 28.17 26.41
N ASN A 186 -17.04 28.15 27.73
CA ASN A 186 -16.52 29.28 28.50
C ASN A 186 -14.98 29.29 28.48
N SER A 187 -14.40 30.50 28.45
CA SER A 187 -12.94 30.68 28.42
C SER A 187 -12.55 31.97 29.15
N ASN A 188 -12.09 31.84 30.40
CA ASN A 188 -12.01 32.94 31.38
C ASN A 188 -13.36 33.67 31.49
N GLU A 189 -14.38 32.96 31.99
CA GLU A 189 -15.71 33.49 32.33
C GLU A 189 -16.52 34.14 31.18
N THR A 190 -15.95 34.22 29.97
CA THR A 190 -16.65 34.62 28.75
C THR A 190 -17.09 33.41 27.94
N GLU A 191 -18.35 33.38 27.51
CA GLU A 191 -18.83 32.36 26.57
C GLU A 191 -18.25 32.62 25.18
N GLN A 192 -17.52 31.65 24.67
CA GLN A 192 -16.98 31.61 23.32
C GLN A 192 -17.90 30.71 22.47
N LYS A 193 -18.12 31.09 21.21
CA LYS A 193 -18.89 30.29 20.26
C LYS A 193 -18.24 30.24 18.88
N THR A 194 -18.46 29.16 18.16
CA THR A 194 -18.14 29.05 16.73
C THR A 194 -19.35 28.52 15.97
N LYS A 195 -19.65 29.16 14.85
CA LYS A 195 -20.72 28.78 13.89
C LYS A 195 -20.08 28.10 12.67
N THR A 196 -20.75 27.12 12.07
CA THR A 196 -20.36 26.52 10.79
C THR A 196 -21.59 25.94 10.09
N GLN A 197 -21.84 26.34 8.84
CA GLN A 197 -22.94 25.83 8.03
C GLN A 197 -22.53 24.52 7.33
N ILE A 198 -23.43 23.55 7.28
CA ILE A 198 -23.23 22.26 6.59
C ILE A 198 -24.39 21.92 5.64
N GLY A 199 -24.11 21.11 4.62
CA GLY A 199 -25.12 20.55 3.70
C GLY A 199 -25.87 21.56 2.83
N HIS A 200 -25.44 22.83 2.78
CA HIS A 200 -26.12 23.91 2.05
C HIS A 200 -26.28 23.64 0.55
N ASP A 201 -25.39 22.82 -0.01
CA ASP A 201 -25.23 22.58 -1.44
C ASP A 201 -25.99 21.32 -1.94
N GLY A 202 -26.77 20.70 -1.03
CA GLY A 202 -27.50 19.44 -1.24
C GLY A 202 -26.68 18.16 -1.00
N TYR A 203 -25.39 18.28 -0.64
CA TYR A 203 -24.49 17.15 -0.40
C TYR A 203 -23.52 17.42 0.75
N LEU A 204 -22.86 16.37 1.24
CA LEU A 204 -21.65 16.46 2.08
C LEU A 204 -20.46 15.76 1.41
N LEU A 205 -19.36 16.48 1.24
CA LEU A 205 -18.14 16.00 0.59
C LEU A 205 -17.05 15.67 1.62
N PHE A 206 -16.73 14.39 1.79
CA PHE A 206 -15.67 13.93 2.69
C PHE A 206 -14.46 13.44 1.92
N LYS A 207 -13.27 13.95 2.26
CA LYS A 207 -12.01 13.35 1.82
C LYS A 207 -11.65 12.20 2.75
N LEU A 208 -11.48 11.00 2.21
CA LEU A 208 -11.19 9.79 2.99
C LEU A 208 -9.72 9.72 3.41
N ILE A 209 -9.47 9.13 4.59
CA ILE A 209 -8.18 9.12 5.29
C ILE A 209 -7.93 7.73 5.87
N GLY A 210 -6.66 7.29 5.85
CA GLY A 210 -6.25 5.97 6.32
C GLY A 210 -6.12 4.97 5.16
N SER A 211 -5.52 3.80 5.44
CA SER A 211 -5.34 2.73 4.46
C SER A 211 -6.58 1.83 4.30
N ASP A 212 -7.53 1.91 5.23
CA ASP A 212 -8.80 1.17 5.19
C ASP A 212 -9.96 2.00 4.59
N LEU A 213 -9.74 3.30 4.39
CA LEU A 213 -10.72 4.28 3.88
C LEU A 213 -12.03 4.34 4.68
N LYS A 214 -12.03 3.95 5.96
CA LYS A 214 -13.24 3.93 6.83
C LYS A 214 -13.49 5.22 7.60
N ASN A 215 -12.68 6.25 7.40
CA ASN A 215 -12.78 7.54 8.07
C ASN A 215 -12.55 8.66 7.05
N GLY A 216 -13.18 9.81 7.22
CA GLY A 216 -13.01 10.99 6.36
C GLY A 216 -13.29 12.30 7.07
N ARG A 217 -12.88 13.40 6.45
CA ARG A 217 -13.08 14.78 6.92
C ARG A 217 -13.83 15.58 5.89
N LEU A 218 -14.79 16.40 6.33
CA LEU A 218 -15.56 17.27 5.45
C LEU A 218 -14.60 18.28 4.79
N VAL A 219 -14.76 18.48 3.49
CA VAL A 219 -13.99 19.46 2.70
C VAL A 219 -14.90 20.17 1.70
N GLU A 220 -14.59 21.42 1.41
CA GLU A 220 -15.40 22.28 0.54
C GLU A 220 -15.15 22.04 -0.96
N SER A 221 -14.08 21.32 -1.33
CA SER A 221 -13.69 21.15 -2.74
C SER A 221 -12.95 19.84 -3.02
N VAL A 222 -13.02 19.41 -4.29
CA VAL A 222 -12.41 18.18 -4.78
C VAL A 222 -10.95 18.40 -5.17
N SER A 223 -10.11 17.40 -4.93
CA SER A 223 -8.67 17.36 -5.22
C SER A 223 -8.24 15.89 -5.39
N SER A 224 -6.97 15.58 -5.70
CA SER A 224 -6.57 14.17 -5.89
C SER A 224 -6.70 13.32 -4.61
N GLY A 225 -7.20 12.08 -4.72
CA GLY A 225 -7.34 11.12 -3.62
C GLY A 225 -8.69 10.39 -3.59
N ALA A 226 -8.94 9.64 -2.52
CA ALA A 226 -10.22 8.96 -2.27
C ALA A 226 -11.23 9.87 -1.55
N TYR A 227 -12.50 9.76 -1.95
CA TYR A 227 -13.61 10.60 -1.48
C TYR A 227 -14.87 9.77 -1.21
N LEU A 228 -15.66 10.25 -0.25
CA LEU A 228 -17.03 9.82 0.02
C LEU A 228 -17.94 11.04 -0.14
N VAL A 229 -18.98 10.94 -0.94
CA VAL A 229 -19.99 11.99 -1.09
C VAL A 229 -21.30 11.44 -0.57
N ILE A 230 -21.93 12.16 0.36
CA ILE A 230 -23.27 11.82 0.84
C ILE A 230 -24.27 12.73 0.13
N VAL A 231 -25.24 12.12 -0.53
CA VAL A 231 -26.27 12.76 -1.35
C VAL A 231 -27.65 12.16 -1.01
N PRO A 232 -28.76 12.80 -1.40
CA PRO A 232 -30.07 12.16 -1.40
C PRO A 232 -30.07 10.88 -2.25
N ASP A 233 -30.86 9.89 -1.86
CA ASP A 233 -30.99 8.62 -2.61
C ASP A 233 -31.55 8.81 -4.04
N THR A 234 -32.23 9.93 -4.29
CA THR A 234 -32.70 10.38 -5.60
C THR A 234 -31.60 10.91 -6.54
N TRP A 235 -30.35 11.05 -6.08
CA TRP A 235 -29.23 11.53 -6.91
C TRP A 235 -28.46 10.35 -7.54
N GLU A 236 -28.65 10.15 -8.84
CA GLU A 236 -27.89 9.13 -9.58
C GLU A 236 -26.47 9.62 -9.91
N ARG A 237 -25.50 8.70 -10.02
CA ARG A 237 -24.14 9.05 -10.46
C ARG A 237 -24.15 9.31 -11.97
N ASP A 238 -23.57 10.44 -12.39
CA ASP A 238 -23.18 10.61 -13.79
C ASP A 238 -21.94 9.75 -14.07
N VAL A 239 -22.16 8.58 -14.68
CA VAL A 239 -21.12 7.62 -15.06
C VAL A 239 -20.26 8.14 -16.21
N THR A 240 -20.78 9.04 -17.05
CA THR A 240 -20.05 9.64 -18.18
C THR A 240 -18.96 10.59 -17.68
N LEU A 241 -19.26 11.40 -16.67
CA LEU A 241 -18.32 12.37 -16.08
C LEU A 241 -17.51 11.81 -14.91
N SER A 242 -18.02 10.81 -14.18
CA SER A 242 -17.39 10.28 -12.96
C SER A 242 -16.77 8.89 -13.10
N GLY A 243 -17.01 8.21 -14.23
CA GLY A 243 -16.78 6.77 -14.37
C GLY A 243 -17.75 5.93 -13.53
N PHE A 244 -17.63 4.60 -13.65
CA PHE A 244 -18.42 3.66 -12.87
C PHE A 244 -18.11 3.75 -11.35
N PRO A 245 -19.09 3.48 -10.47
CA PRO A 245 -18.86 3.48 -9.03
C PRO A 245 -17.80 2.44 -8.64
N PRO A 246 -16.84 2.76 -7.75
CA PRO A 246 -15.77 1.84 -7.39
C PRO A 246 -16.25 0.70 -6.48
N VAL A 247 -17.33 0.94 -5.75
CA VAL A 247 -18.16 0.01 -4.96
C VAL A 247 -19.61 0.49 -5.05
N THR A 248 -20.57 -0.40 -4.83
CA THR A 248 -21.98 -0.05 -4.63
C THR A 248 -22.13 1.07 -3.59
N PRO A 249 -23.04 2.04 -3.77
CA PRO A 249 -23.36 3.02 -2.72
C PRO A 249 -23.67 2.36 -1.37
N GLU A 250 -23.20 2.97 -0.29
CA GLU A 250 -23.32 2.44 1.06
C GLU A 250 -24.33 3.24 1.91
N PRO A 251 -25.02 2.62 2.88
CA PRO A 251 -26.01 3.31 3.70
C PRO A 251 -25.37 4.29 4.69
N VAL A 252 -26.09 5.37 5.00
CA VAL A 252 -25.70 6.40 5.97
C VAL A 252 -26.73 6.49 7.09
N ILE A 253 -26.38 7.09 8.22
CA ILE A 253 -27.27 7.23 9.39
C ILE A 253 -28.51 8.10 9.15
N PHE A 254 -28.53 8.88 8.07
CA PHE A 254 -29.69 9.67 7.64
C PHE A 254 -30.54 8.89 6.62
N GLU A 255 -31.84 8.80 6.87
CA GLU A 255 -32.80 8.25 5.90
C GLU A 255 -32.88 9.13 4.63
N GLY A 256 -33.25 8.52 3.50
CA GLY A 256 -33.32 9.19 2.20
C GLY A 256 -31.97 9.61 1.60
N HIS A 257 -30.84 9.05 2.08
CA HIS A 257 -29.49 9.43 1.66
C HIS A 257 -28.57 8.21 1.48
N THR A 258 -27.56 8.35 0.61
CA THR A 258 -26.58 7.31 0.28
C THR A 258 -25.16 7.87 0.23
N ALA A 259 -24.16 7.02 0.51
CA ALA A 259 -22.74 7.35 0.42
C ALA A 259 -22.12 6.78 -0.86
N HIS A 260 -21.74 7.68 -1.77
CA HIS A 260 -21.13 7.36 -3.06
C HIS A 260 -19.61 7.57 -2.99
N PHE A 261 -18.84 6.54 -3.33
CA PHE A 261 -17.37 6.60 -3.32
C PHE A 261 -16.81 7.15 -4.64
N PHE A 262 -15.76 7.96 -4.56
CA PHE A 262 -15.04 8.48 -5.73
C PHE A 262 -13.53 8.38 -5.51
N TYR A 263 -12.78 8.38 -6.60
CA TYR A 263 -11.32 8.49 -6.56
C TYR A 263 -10.85 9.40 -7.68
N ILE A 264 -10.10 10.42 -7.33
CA ILE A 264 -9.74 11.52 -8.20
C ILE A 264 -8.25 11.43 -8.51
N GLN A 265 -7.94 11.21 -9.79
CA GLN A 265 -6.57 11.16 -10.29
C GLN A 265 -5.96 12.57 -10.34
N LYS A 266 -4.62 12.65 -10.37
CA LYS A 266 -3.92 13.94 -10.48
C LYS A 266 -4.09 14.62 -11.85
N SER A 267 -4.52 13.90 -12.89
CA SER A 267 -4.75 14.45 -14.23
C SER A 267 -5.93 15.44 -14.31
N GLY A 268 -6.81 15.46 -13.30
CA GLY A 268 -7.99 16.32 -13.28
C GLY A 268 -9.16 15.86 -14.18
N GLU A 269 -8.97 14.79 -14.96
CA GLU A 269 -9.99 14.22 -15.85
C GLU A 269 -11.16 13.60 -15.06
N SER A 270 -10.85 12.93 -13.95
CA SER A 270 -11.86 12.33 -13.07
C SER A 270 -12.62 13.41 -12.30
N LYS A 271 -13.94 13.52 -12.54
CA LYS A 271 -14.82 14.46 -11.82
C LYS A 271 -15.69 13.72 -10.80
N ILE A 272 -16.37 14.51 -9.97
CA ILE A 272 -17.46 14.04 -9.11
C ILE A 272 -18.74 14.69 -9.66
N ALA A 273 -19.63 13.89 -10.24
CA ALA A 273 -20.85 14.40 -10.87
C ALA A 273 -22.05 13.47 -10.62
N PHE A 274 -23.22 14.08 -10.47
CA PHE A 274 -24.49 13.43 -10.23
C PHE A 274 -25.57 13.99 -11.15
N THR A 275 -26.46 13.13 -11.64
CA THR A 275 -27.73 13.55 -12.23
C THR A 275 -28.72 13.77 -11.08
N THR A 276 -29.25 14.99 -10.98
CA THR A 276 -30.28 15.35 -10.00
C THR A 276 -31.64 15.45 -10.70
N PRO A 277 -32.76 15.05 -10.06
CA PRO A 277 -34.07 15.07 -10.70
C PRO A 277 -34.51 16.48 -11.16
N ASP A 278 -34.27 17.49 -10.32
CA ASP A 278 -34.86 18.83 -10.49
C ASP A 278 -33.89 19.88 -11.07
N LEU A 279 -32.57 19.64 -10.97
CA LEU A 279 -31.52 20.63 -11.30
C LEU A 279 -30.54 20.15 -12.38
N GLY A 280 -30.74 18.95 -12.95
CA GLY A 280 -29.86 18.38 -13.97
C GLY A 280 -28.50 17.92 -13.42
N PRO A 281 -27.41 17.97 -14.21
CA PRO A 281 -26.10 17.44 -13.79
C PRO A 281 -25.38 18.37 -12.79
N LYS A 282 -25.37 17.99 -11.51
CA LYS A 282 -24.57 18.62 -10.46
C LYS A 282 -23.14 18.08 -10.50
N VAL A 283 -22.22 18.87 -11.04
CA VAL A 283 -20.77 18.62 -10.92
C VAL A 283 -20.24 19.28 -9.65
N ILE A 284 -19.67 18.49 -8.74
CA ILE A 284 -19.02 19.01 -7.53
C ILE A 284 -17.62 19.52 -7.92
N ALA A 285 -17.34 20.78 -7.58
CA ALA A 285 -16.16 21.47 -8.08
C ALA A 285 -14.85 20.87 -7.58
N SER A 286 -14.00 20.45 -8.53
CA SER A 286 -12.56 20.38 -8.29
C SER A 286 -12.03 21.78 -8.08
N LYS A 287 -11.27 21.95 -7.00
CA LYS A 287 -10.47 23.14 -6.79
C LYS A 287 -9.50 23.27 -7.97
N VAL A 288 -9.55 24.39 -8.68
CA VAL A 288 -8.52 24.70 -9.69
C VAL A 288 -7.19 24.75 -8.94
N PRO A 289 -6.19 23.92 -9.30
CA PRO A 289 -4.91 23.93 -8.62
C PRO A 289 -4.25 25.28 -8.86
N ILE A 290 -4.09 26.07 -7.80
CA ILE A 290 -3.51 27.43 -7.88
C ILE A 290 -1.98 27.32 -8.07
N PHE A 291 -1.39 26.26 -7.49
CA PHE A 291 0.05 25.98 -7.52
C PHE A 291 0.37 24.58 -8.03
N GLU A 292 1.59 24.44 -8.56
CA GLU A 292 2.20 23.19 -8.99
C GLU A 292 3.56 23.03 -8.27
N LEU A 293 3.87 21.80 -7.82
CA LEU A 293 5.20 21.46 -7.32
C LEU A 293 6.01 20.82 -8.46
N ILE A 294 6.97 21.55 -8.99
CA ILE A 294 7.80 21.10 -10.12
C ILE A 294 9.22 20.77 -9.67
N GLY A 295 9.87 19.83 -10.35
CA GLY A 295 11.24 19.40 -10.04
C GLY A 295 11.50 17.94 -10.42
N ASN A 296 12.75 17.50 -10.26
CA ASN A 296 13.14 16.11 -10.47
C ASN A 296 12.48 15.22 -9.42
N HIS A 297 11.63 14.30 -9.85
CA HIS A 297 10.88 13.42 -8.97
C HIS A 297 10.70 12.02 -9.57
N ILE A 298 10.52 11.04 -8.69
CA ILE A 298 10.22 9.66 -9.05
C ILE A 298 8.73 9.40 -8.80
N GLU A 299 8.05 8.86 -9.81
CA GLU A 299 6.78 8.17 -9.60
C GLU A 299 7.06 6.79 -8.99
N ASP A 300 6.76 6.64 -7.71
CA ASP A 300 6.76 5.35 -7.03
C ASP A 300 5.33 4.86 -6.79
N ALA A 301 5.17 3.61 -6.41
CA ALA A 301 3.87 3.00 -6.21
C ALA A 301 3.25 3.31 -4.84
N SER A 302 3.59 4.43 -4.18
CA SER A 302 3.11 4.75 -2.82
C SER A 302 1.71 5.37 -2.79
N ASP A 303 0.74 4.65 -2.20
CA ASP A 303 -0.65 5.10 -2.13
C ASP A 303 -0.85 6.25 -1.12
N ASN A 304 -1.66 7.26 -1.49
CA ASN A 304 -2.10 8.36 -0.60
C ASN A 304 -0.93 9.17 0.04
N ILE A 305 0.17 9.28 -0.69
CA ILE A 305 1.46 9.84 -0.27
C ILE A 305 1.90 10.91 -1.29
N GLY A 306 2.63 11.93 -0.84
CA GLY A 306 3.12 13.02 -1.70
C GLY A 306 4.19 12.57 -2.72
N PRO A 307 4.34 13.28 -3.86
CA PRO A 307 5.40 13.01 -4.83
C PRO A 307 6.79 13.00 -4.18
N LEU A 308 7.70 12.17 -4.71
CA LEU A 308 9.06 11.98 -4.22
C LEU A 308 10.06 12.79 -5.03
N PHE A 309 10.44 13.97 -4.55
CA PHE A 309 11.50 14.77 -5.15
C PHE A 309 12.88 14.23 -4.74
N ILE A 310 13.81 14.25 -5.68
CA ILE A 310 15.15 13.67 -5.54
C ILE A 310 16.23 14.68 -5.90
N GLN A 311 17.39 14.58 -5.24
CA GLN A 311 18.53 15.49 -5.34
C GLN A 311 18.24 16.91 -4.81
N TYR A 312 17.20 17.57 -5.32
CA TYR A 312 16.75 18.91 -4.93
C TYR A 312 15.27 18.92 -4.48
N PRO A 313 14.87 19.81 -3.54
CA PRO A 313 13.47 20.09 -3.24
C PRO A 313 12.70 20.64 -4.45
N PRO A 314 11.36 20.54 -4.48
CA PRO A 314 10.56 21.15 -5.55
C PRO A 314 10.63 22.68 -5.56
N LEU A 315 10.41 23.26 -6.73
CA LEU A 315 10.03 24.66 -6.90
C LEU A 315 8.51 24.77 -6.87
N ILE A 316 8.01 25.94 -6.49
CA ILE A 316 6.58 26.24 -6.53
C ILE A 316 6.32 27.10 -7.75
N LYS A 317 5.46 26.63 -8.65
CA LYS A 317 5.01 27.32 -9.86
C LYS A 317 3.53 27.69 -9.70
N THR A 318 3.11 28.85 -10.20
CA THR A 318 1.68 29.19 -10.27
C THR A 318 1.06 28.69 -11.56
N LEU A 319 -0.24 28.39 -11.50
CA LEU A 319 -1.07 28.09 -12.67
C LEU A 319 -2.05 29.25 -13.00
N ASP A 320 -2.10 30.26 -12.15
CA ASP A 320 -2.79 31.54 -12.32
C ASP A 320 -1.78 32.69 -12.10
N THR A 321 -1.92 33.81 -12.81
CA THR A 321 -1.08 35.02 -12.62
C THR A 321 -1.43 35.78 -11.34
N SER A 322 -2.69 35.75 -10.90
CA SER A 322 -3.19 36.34 -9.65
C SER A 322 -2.96 35.45 -8.41
N ALA A 323 -2.46 34.23 -8.60
CA ALA A 323 -2.24 33.23 -7.56
C ALA A 323 -1.52 33.77 -6.31
N TRP A 324 -0.53 34.64 -6.49
CA TRP A 324 0.25 35.20 -5.38
C TRP A 324 -0.41 36.39 -4.69
N GLU A 325 -1.32 37.12 -5.35
CA GLU A 325 -1.97 38.32 -4.80
C GLU A 325 -2.78 38.00 -3.55
N ASN A 326 -3.36 36.80 -3.50
CA ASN A 326 -4.14 36.30 -2.38
C ASN A 326 -3.26 35.68 -1.26
N VAL A 327 -1.99 35.34 -1.52
CA VAL A 327 -1.11 34.66 -0.53
C VAL A 327 -0.29 35.68 0.26
N LYS A 328 -0.41 35.64 1.58
CA LYS A 328 0.42 36.41 2.53
C LYS A 328 1.56 35.57 3.12
N THR A 329 1.30 34.28 3.39
CA THR A 329 2.23 33.47 4.19
C THR A 329 2.29 32.02 3.68
N ILE A 330 3.51 31.50 3.53
CA ILE A 330 3.79 30.15 3.08
C ILE A 330 4.55 29.41 4.18
N ILE A 331 4.03 28.27 4.64
CA ILE A 331 4.65 27.43 5.66
C ILE A 331 5.13 26.12 5.05
N VAL A 332 6.44 25.90 5.10
CA VAL A 332 7.06 24.59 4.89
C VAL A 332 7.23 23.92 6.24
N GLY A 333 6.90 22.63 6.37
CA GLY A 333 7.06 21.92 7.63
C GLY A 333 7.33 20.43 7.47
N GLU A 334 8.11 19.89 8.40
CA GLU A 334 8.36 18.45 8.51
C GLU A 334 7.12 17.76 9.08
N GLU A 335 6.64 16.71 8.40
CA GLU A 335 5.43 15.99 8.80
C GLU A 335 5.62 15.13 10.08
N GLY A 336 4.50 14.87 10.76
CA GLY A 336 4.44 14.13 12.01
C GLY A 336 3.86 14.93 13.19
N THR A 337 3.50 14.23 14.27
CA THR A 337 2.89 14.89 15.44
C THR A 337 3.92 15.57 16.34
N GLY A 338 3.81 16.89 16.53
CA GLY A 338 4.54 17.61 17.58
C GLY A 338 4.91 19.05 17.26
N ARG A 339 5.01 19.87 18.31
CA ARG A 339 5.48 21.27 18.23
C ARG A 339 6.99 21.38 17.98
N LYS A 340 7.79 20.35 18.29
CA LYS A 340 9.25 20.30 18.05
C LYS A 340 9.64 19.86 16.62
N LYS A 341 8.69 19.69 15.70
CA LYS A 341 8.97 19.41 14.28
C LYS A 341 9.41 20.67 13.55
N TRP A 342 10.44 20.58 12.71
CA TRP A 342 11.00 21.70 11.95
C TRP A 342 9.93 22.33 11.04
N ARG A 343 9.88 23.67 11.01
CA ARG A 343 9.04 24.48 10.13
C ARG A 343 9.79 25.75 9.75
N LYS A 344 9.52 26.29 8.57
CA LYS A 344 9.98 27.59 8.11
C LYS A 344 8.81 28.35 7.47
N GLU A 345 8.79 29.65 7.71
CA GLU A 345 7.82 30.59 7.16
C GLU A 345 8.49 31.42 6.05
N TYR A 346 7.75 31.66 4.98
CA TYR A 346 8.18 32.37 3.78
C TYR A 346 7.09 33.34 3.34
N ILE A 347 7.51 34.46 2.75
CA ILE A 347 6.65 35.43 2.08
C ILE A 347 6.77 35.16 0.57
N PRO A 348 5.67 35.07 -0.20
CA PRO A 348 5.76 34.92 -1.65
C PRO A 348 6.37 36.15 -2.33
N ASN A 349 6.88 35.96 -3.55
CA ASN A 349 7.29 37.05 -4.44
C ASN A 349 6.32 37.15 -5.65
N PRO A 350 5.26 37.99 -5.60
CA PRO A 350 4.25 38.05 -6.66
C PRO A 350 4.80 38.29 -8.08
N GLY A 351 5.95 38.96 -8.22
CA GLY A 351 6.63 39.16 -9.50
C GLY A 351 7.29 37.92 -10.12
N GLN A 352 7.17 36.73 -9.52
CA GLN A 352 7.75 35.48 -10.00
C GLN A 352 6.73 34.34 -10.06
N SER A 353 6.38 33.91 -11.28
CA SER A 353 5.50 32.76 -11.54
C SER A 353 6.11 31.40 -11.14
N THR A 354 7.39 31.34 -10.81
CA THR A 354 8.07 30.16 -10.24
C THR A 354 9.09 30.62 -9.20
N GLN A 355 9.08 30.02 -8.01
CA GLN A 355 9.90 30.43 -6.86
C GLN A 355 10.59 29.24 -6.19
N ASN A 356 11.83 29.48 -5.74
CA ASN A 356 12.53 28.60 -4.80
C ASN A 356 12.30 29.08 -3.37
N LEU A 357 11.34 28.48 -2.67
CA LEU A 357 11.09 28.74 -1.25
C LEU A 357 11.60 27.59 -0.35
N LEU A 358 12.41 26.66 -0.88
CA LEU A 358 12.77 25.42 -0.18
C LEU A 358 14.28 25.26 0.09
N THR A 359 15.10 26.31 -0.04
CA THR A 359 16.56 26.24 0.14
C THR A 359 16.98 25.66 1.50
N ASN A 360 16.34 26.09 2.59
CA ASN A 360 16.55 25.57 3.95
C ASN A 360 16.15 24.08 4.12
N LEU A 361 15.47 23.47 3.15
CA LEU A 361 15.08 22.06 3.17
C LEU A 361 16.23 21.14 2.76
N ILE A 362 17.18 21.63 1.95
CA ILE A 362 18.33 20.88 1.46
C ILE A 362 19.18 20.37 2.65
N GLU A 363 19.33 21.20 3.68
CA GLU A 363 20.00 20.86 4.95
C GLU A 363 19.37 19.67 5.68
N ARG A 364 18.06 19.42 5.49
CA ARG A 364 17.35 18.32 6.13
C ARG A 364 17.57 16.97 5.45
N LYS A 365 18.20 16.98 4.28
CA LYS A 365 18.64 15.81 3.50
C LYS A 365 17.53 14.87 3.02
N SER A 366 16.82 14.20 3.91
CA SER A 366 15.64 13.41 3.55
C SER A 366 14.48 13.59 4.53
N GLY A 367 13.26 13.43 4.06
CA GLY A 367 12.08 13.42 4.92
C GLY A 367 10.74 13.59 4.21
N TRP A 368 9.73 13.81 5.05
CA TRP A 368 8.33 14.03 4.68
C TRP A 368 7.95 15.46 5.04
N TYR A 369 7.31 16.15 4.12
CA TYR A 369 7.07 17.58 4.24
C TYR A 369 5.66 17.96 3.80
N PHE A 370 5.14 19.03 4.41
CA PHE A 370 3.97 19.75 3.92
C PHE A 370 4.38 21.15 3.49
N LEU A 371 3.65 21.68 2.51
CA LEU A 371 3.65 23.08 2.11
C LEU A 371 2.22 23.61 2.26
N ARG A 372 2.05 24.75 2.93
CA ARG A 372 0.74 25.38 3.14
C ARG A 372 0.77 26.86 2.79
N PHE A 373 -0.24 27.32 2.08
CA PHE A 373 -0.43 28.71 1.64
C PHE A 373 -1.56 29.32 2.47
N TYR A 374 -1.37 30.54 2.97
CA TYR A 374 -2.34 31.25 3.79
C TYR A 374 -2.55 32.69 3.30
N ASP A 375 -3.77 33.18 3.47
CA ASP A 375 -4.21 34.50 3.04
C ASP A 375 -3.91 35.62 4.06
N SER A 376 -4.39 36.83 3.77
CA SER A 376 -4.28 37.99 4.65
C SER A 376 -4.84 37.78 6.07
N ASN A 377 -5.87 36.93 6.21
CA ASN A 377 -6.58 36.63 7.46
C ASN A 377 -5.96 35.48 8.27
N ASP A 378 -4.91 34.85 7.73
CA ASP A 378 -4.36 33.55 8.14
C ASP A 378 -5.35 32.37 7.91
N ASP A 379 -6.19 32.40 6.89
CA ASP A 379 -7.01 31.28 6.42
C ASP A 379 -6.27 30.46 5.35
N LEU A 380 -6.54 29.15 5.31
CA LEU A 380 -5.72 28.19 4.54
C LEU A 380 -6.14 28.16 3.07
N ILE A 381 -5.41 28.87 2.21
CA ILE A 381 -5.61 28.86 0.76
C ILE A 381 -5.37 27.45 0.21
N ASP A 382 -4.23 26.81 0.51
CA ASP A 382 -3.95 25.46 0.00
C ASP A 382 -2.93 24.65 0.80
N SER A 383 -2.87 23.33 0.58
CA SER A 383 -1.97 22.40 1.29
C SER A 383 -1.52 21.22 0.43
N TYR A 384 -0.20 21.06 0.27
CA TYR A 384 0.44 19.99 -0.50
C TYR A 384 1.33 19.12 0.42
N ASP A 385 1.25 17.79 0.31
CA ASP A 385 2.21 16.85 0.92
C ASP A 385 3.29 16.50 -0.12
N PHE A 386 4.57 16.41 0.26
CA PHE A 386 5.64 15.86 -0.58
C PHE A 386 6.71 15.10 0.23
N ARG A 387 7.51 14.30 -0.45
CA ARG A 387 8.72 13.65 0.07
C ARG A 387 9.95 14.26 -0.62
N PHE A 388 11.07 14.28 0.07
CA PHE A 388 12.35 14.73 -0.48
C PHE A 388 13.49 13.83 0.00
N ILE A 389 14.43 13.50 -0.89
CA ILE A 389 15.68 12.77 -0.59
C ILE A 389 16.82 13.37 -1.45
N SER A 390 17.76 14.09 -0.83
CA SER A 390 18.94 14.66 -1.51
C SER A 390 19.90 13.61 -2.03
N ASP A 391 20.07 12.52 -1.25
CA ASP A 391 21.15 11.56 -1.49
C ASP A 391 20.71 10.42 -2.45
N LEU A 392 19.52 10.51 -3.07
CA LEU A 392 19.03 9.55 -4.06
C LEU A 392 19.12 10.19 -5.45
N LYS A 393 19.77 9.51 -6.40
CA LYS A 393 20.01 9.98 -7.77
C LYS A 393 18.99 9.42 -8.76
N GLU A 394 18.66 8.13 -8.63
CA GLU A 394 17.78 7.38 -9.55
C GLU A 394 17.28 6.08 -8.89
N ILE A 395 16.15 5.54 -9.35
CA ILE A 395 15.75 4.15 -9.12
C ILE A 395 15.54 3.47 -10.48
N ILE A 396 16.42 2.53 -10.81
CA ILE A 396 16.36 1.75 -12.04
C ILE A 396 15.60 0.45 -11.75
N LEU A 397 14.37 0.37 -12.27
CA LEU A 397 13.58 -0.85 -12.38
C LEU A 397 13.64 -1.32 -13.85
N PRO A 398 14.26 -2.46 -14.16
CA PRO A 398 14.15 -3.06 -15.50
C PRO A 398 12.67 -3.37 -15.78
N ASP A 399 12.08 -2.78 -16.83
CA ASP A 399 10.63 -2.87 -17.13
C ASP A 399 10.21 -4.36 -17.28
N PRO A 400 9.54 -4.95 -16.28
CA PRO A 400 9.21 -6.37 -16.30
C PRO A 400 8.03 -6.56 -17.25
N GLN A 401 8.14 -7.51 -18.19
CA GLN A 401 6.98 -7.86 -19.01
C GLN A 401 5.87 -8.39 -18.08
N PRO A 402 4.64 -7.83 -18.15
CA PRO A 402 3.57 -8.21 -17.22
C PRO A 402 3.09 -9.65 -17.36
N LEU A 403 3.53 -10.36 -18.39
CA LEU A 403 3.32 -11.79 -18.61
C LEU A 403 4.69 -12.48 -18.68
N PRO A 404 4.82 -13.70 -18.12
CA PRO A 404 6.10 -14.38 -18.01
C PRO A 404 6.57 -14.98 -19.34
N SER A 405 7.83 -15.41 -19.35
CA SER A 405 8.38 -16.22 -20.45
C SER A 405 7.86 -17.66 -20.39
N LYS A 406 8.19 -18.50 -21.38
CA LYS A 406 7.93 -19.95 -21.31
C LYS A 406 8.59 -20.63 -20.09
N ASP A 407 9.68 -20.04 -19.58
CA ASP A 407 10.41 -20.51 -18.40
C ASP A 407 9.82 -19.96 -17.08
N GLY A 408 8.77 -19.13 -17.14
CA GLY A 408 8.25 -18.34 -16.02
C GLY A 408 8.84 -16.93 -15.96
N TYR A 409 8.69 -16.29 -14.81
CA TYR A 409 9.36 -15.03 -14.45
C TYR A 409 10.81 -15.29 -14.00
N ARG A 410 11.65 -14.28 -14.19
CA ARG A 410 13.01 -14.25 -13.65
C ARG A 410 13.08 -13.28 -12.47
N GLU A 411 14.18 -13.37 -11.72
CA GLU A 411 14.50 -12.42 -10.66
C GLU A 411 14.68 -11.01 -11.24
N VAL A 412 14.21 -9.99 -10.54
CA VAL A 412 14.28 -8.59 -10.97
C VAL A 412 15.19 -7.82 -10.03
N ASN A 413 16.30 -7.31 -10.56
CA ASN A 413 17.25 -6.50 -9.81
C ASN A 413 16.80 -5.02 -9.81
N VAL A 414 16.15 -4.60 -8.73
CA VAL A 414 15.81 -3.19 -8.48
C VAL A 414 17.06 -2.47 -7.99
N GLN A 415 17.50 -1.42 -8.67
CA GLN A 415 18.76 -0.73 -8.37
C GLN A 415 18.46 0.70 -7.93
N PHE A 416 18.97 1.09 -6.76
CA PHE A 416 18.91 2.45 -6.25
C PHE A 416 20.28 3.08 -6.42
N ILE A 417 20.38 4.17 -7.18
CA ILE A 417 21.63 4.91 -7.37
C ILE A 417 21.62 6.09 -6.38
N HIS A 418 22.65 6.22 -5.54
CA HIS A 418 22.64 7.13 -4.39
C HIS A 418 24.03 7.68 -4.04
N GLU A 419 24.09 8.71 -3.19
CA GLU A 419 25.34 9.19 -2.62
C GLU A 419 25.89 8.25 -1.54
N ALA A 420 27.20 8.36 -1.28
CA ALA A 420 27.89 7.62 -0.24
C ALA A 420 27.33 7.91 1.16
N GLY A 421 26.83 6.86 1.82
CA GLY A 421 26.23 6.95 3.16
C GLY A 421 24.70 7.18 3.17
N CYS A 422 24.05 7.23 2.01
CA CYS A 422 22.61 6.98 1.96
C CYS A 422 22.32 5.55 2.43
N THR A 423 21.26 5.36 3.21
CA THR A 423 20.89 4.06 3.79
C THR A 423 19.51 3.62 3.31
N ILE A 424 19.45 2.46 2.65
CA ILE A 424 18.23 1.84 2.13
C ILE A 424 17.98 0.56 2.92
N ARG A 425 16.74 0.30 3.33
CA ARG A 425 16.35 -0.93 4.03
C ARG A 425 15.01 -1.41 3.53
N LEU A 426 14.87 -2.69 3.23
CA LEU A 426 13.58 -3.31 2.98
C LEU A 426 12.95 -3.75 4.32
N LYS A 427 11.62 -3.91 4.38
CA LYS A 427 10.93 -4.49 5.55
C LYS A 427 10.79 -6.01 5.42
N GLU A 428 10.71 -6.47 4.18
CA GLU A 428 10.55 -7.84 3.73
C GLU A 428 11.91 -8.59 3.65
N SER A 429 11.89 -9.92 3.75
CA SER A 429 13.11 -10.75 3.84
C SER A 429 13.65 -11.18 2.47
N ILE A 430 14.25 -10.24 1.74
CA ILE A 430 14.82 -10.45 0.38
C ILE A 430 16.32 -10.15 0.39
N ASN A 431 17.09 -10.72 -0.53
CA ASN A 431 18.52 -10.44 -0.68
C ASN A 431 18.77 -9.00 -1.16
N ILE A 432 19.69 -8.29 -0.50
CA ILE A 432 20.05 -6.91 -0.80
C ILE A 432 21.57 -6.75 -0.70
N GLU A 433 22.18 -6.27 -1.78
CA GLU A 433 23.57 -5.89 -1.85
C GLU A 433 23.71 -4.37 -1.65
N HIS A 434 24.57 -3.95 -0.73
CA HIS A 434 24.87 -2.55 -0.46
C HIS A 434 26.30 -2.22 -0.89
N LEU A 435 26.42 -1.41 -1.93
CA LEU A 435 27.68 -0.81 -2.41
C LEU A 435 27.73 0.66 -1.96
N SER A 436 28.85 1.35 -2.20
CA SER A 436 29.06 2.74 -1.75
C SER A 436 28.00 3.71 -2.26
N GLU A 437 27.73 3.67 -3.57
CA GLU A 437 26.85 4.61 -4.30
C GLU A 437 25.63 3.91 -4.93
N LYS A 438 25.40 2.65 -4.56
CA LYS A 438 24.40 1.79 -5.19
C LYS A 438 23.90 0.73 -4.23
N THR A 439 22.58 0.51 -4.21
CA THR A 439 21.97 -0.64 -3.54
C THR A 439 21.20 -1.46 -4.56
N ILE A 440 21.36 -2.78 -4.55
CA ILE A 440 20.65 -3.71 -5.44
C ILE A 440 19.78 -4.62 -4.58
N ALA A 441 18.48 -4.69 -4.89
CA ALA A 441 17.58 -5.68 -4.31
C ALA A 441 17.19 -6.70 -5.39
N THR A 442 17.55 -7.97 -5.17
CA THR A 442 17.28 -9.08 -6.10
C THR A 442 15.94 -9.71 -5.75
N VAL A 443 14.89 -9.36 -6.49
CA VAL A 443 13.50 -9.69 -6.13
C VAL A 443 13.06 -10.97 -6.85
N PRO A 444 12.74 -12.05 -6.11
CA PRO A 444 12.40 -13.34 -6.72
C PRO A 444 11.06 -13.29 -7.48
N PRO A 445 10.79 -14.29 -8.33
CA PRO A 445 9.45 -14.56 -8.84
C PRO A 445 8.57 -15.14 -7.72
N ASP A 446 8.14 -14.29 -6.79
CA ASP A 446 7.20 -14.62 -5.71
C ASP A 446 6.06 -13.58 -5.69
N PRO A 447 4.77 -14.00 -5.73
CA PRO A 447 3.63 -13.09 -5.69
C PRO A 447 3.59 -12.14 -4.48
N SER A 448 4.16 -12.56 -3.34
CA SER A 448 4.26 -11.73 -2.13
C SER A 448 5.34 -10.66 -2.22
N CYS A 449 6.29 -10.79 -3.14
CA CYS A 449 7.39 -9.86 -3.37
C CYS A 449 7.12 -8.82 -4.48
N ASP A 450 5.95 -8.86 -5.14
CA ASP A 450 5.62 -7.92 -6.21
C ASP A 450 5.51 -6.46 -5.73
N ARG A 451 5.18 -6.22 -4.46
CA ARG A 451 4.98 -4.87 -3.87
C ARG A 451 5.85 -4.67 -2.64
N LEU A 452 7.01 -4.06 -2.82
CA LEU A 452 8.05 -3.90 -1.80
C LEU A 452 8.06 -2.50 -1.18
N ARG A 453 8.41 -2.40 0.11
CA ARG A 453 8.47 -1.13 0.85
C ARG A 453 9.88 -0.85 1.36
N PHE A 454 10.60 -0.04 0.59
CA PHE A 454 11.93 0.42 0.95
C PHE A 454 11.86 1.65 1.84
N LEU A 455 12.63 1.64 2.92
CA LEU A 455 12.86 2.76 3.82
C LEU A 455 14.22 3.36 3.48
N VAL A 456 14.22 4.51 2.81
CA VAL A 456 15.40 5.22 2.32
C VAL A 456 15.68 6.43 3.20
N ARG A 457 16.94 6.63 3.59
CA ARG A 457 17.36 7.68 4.52
C ARG A 457 18.75 8.18 4.17
N SER A 458 18.81 9.45 3.77
CA SER A 458 20.03 10.22 3.57
C SER A 458 20.86 10.37 4.85
N LYS A 459 22.15 10.70 4.74
CA LYS A 459 23.01 10.90 5.91
C LYS A 459 22.46 12.04 6.77
N ASN A 460 22.17 11.74 8.04
CA ASN A 460 21.50 12.62 9.02
C ASN A 460 20.05 13.06 8.67
N GLY A 461 19.46 12.55 7.58
CA GLY A 461 18.07 12.80 7.20
C GLY A 461 17.07 11.88 7.89
N HIS A 462 15.78 12.17 7.70
CA HIS A 462 14.68 11.31 8.18
C HIS A 462 14.37 10.17 7.21
N PRO A 463 13.89 9.01 7.72
CA PRO A 463 13.45 7.90 6.87
C PRO A 463 12.25 8.25 6.00
N VAL A 464 12.33 7.90 4.71
CA VAL A 464 11.28 8.05 3.70
C VAL A 464 10.88 6.67 3.19
N GLU A 465 9.58 6.37 3.18
CA GLU A 465 9.07 5.14 2.55
C GLU A 465 8.91 5.36 1.04
N ILE A 466 9.42 4.42 0.26
CA ILE A 466 9.28 4.29 -1.18
C ILE A 466 8.66 2.92 -1.46
N ALA A 467 7.57 2.86 -2.21
CA ALA A 467 6.96 1.61 -2.62
C ALA A 467 7.32 1.28 -4.07
N ILE A 468 7.92 0.12 -4.32
CA ILE A 468 8.19 -0.37 -5.68
C ILE A 468 7.15 -1.44 -6.02
N LEU A 469 6.60 -1.36 -7.22
CA LEU A 469 5.70 -2.37 -7.80
C LEU A 469 6.40 -3.04 -8.98
N ILE A 470 6.61 -4.35 -8.87
CA ILE A 470 7.02 -5.21 -9.98
C ILE A 470 5.74 -5.76 -10.59
N GLU A 471 5.55 -5.50 -11.88
CA GLU A 471 4.28 -5.79 -12.53
C GLU A 471 4.30 -7.19 -13.10
N ARG A 472 3.71 -8.14 -12.36
CA ARG A 472 3.52 -9.53 -12.74
C ARG A 472 2.04 -9.92 -12.65
N ILE A 473 1.52 -10.57 -13.68
CA ILE A 473 0.24 -11.28 -13.64
C ILE A 473 0.51 -12.73 -13.26
N TRP A 474 -0.26 -13.22 -12.31
CA TRP A 474 -0.22 -14.62 -11.89
C TRP A 474 -1.57 -15.29 -12.14
N TRP A 475 -1.58 -16.61 -12.28
CA TRP A 475 -2.82 -17.36 -12.45
C TRP A 475 -2.84 -18.68 -11.68
N SER A 476 -4.03 -19.23 -11.49
CA SER A 476 -4.25 -20.48 -10.75
C SER A 476 -5.63 -21.04 -11.10
N VAL A 477 -5.89 -22.32 -10.83
CA VAL A 477 -7.18 -22.96 -11.12
C VAL A 477 -7.80 -23.44 -9.81
N ALA A 478 -9.01 -22.95 -9.52
CA ALA A 478 -9.74 -23.22 -8.29
C ALA A 478 -11.25 -23.27 -8.56
N ASP A 479 -12.05 -23.38 -7.50
CA ASP A 479 -13.49 -23.14 -7.56
C ASP A 479 -13.78 -21.66 -7.83
N GLU A 480 -14.83 -21.36 -8.60
CA GLU A 480 -15.24 -20.02 -9.04
C GLU A 480 -15.53 -19.04 -7.90
N TYR A 481 -16.00 -19.54 -6.77
CA TYR A 481 -16.38 -18.72 -5.62
C TYR A 481 -15.27 -18.68 -4.54
N SER A 482 -14.16 -19.38 -4.78
CA SER A 482 -13.11 -19.65 -3.78
C SER A 482 -11.72 -19.25 -4.29
N GLN A 483 -11.29 -18.02 -4.00
CA GLN A 483 -10.00 -17.50 -4.48
C GLN A 483 -8.82 -18.39 -4.03
N PRO A 484 -7.88 -18.75 -4.93
CA PRO A 484 -6.74 -19.60 -4.61
C PRO A 484 -5.70 -18.94 -3.70
N SER A 485 -5.07 -19.76 -2.86
CA SER A 485 -3.95 -19.39 -1.98
C SER A 485 -2.57 -19.50 -2.64
N GLU A 486 -2.47 -20.25 -3.73
CA GLU A 486 -1.23 -20.48 -4.49
C GLU A 486 -1.43 -20.02 -5.93
N TRP A 487 -0.37 -19.42 -6.48
CA TRP A 487 -0.37 -18.69 -7.74
C TRP A 487 0.85 -19.12 -8.58
N HIS A 488 0.69 -19.12 -9.90
CA HIS A 488 1.65 -19.67 -10.85
C HIS A 488 1.91 -18.71 -12.01
N ASP A 489 3.08 -18.85 -12.62
CA ASP A 489 3.60 -18.13 -13.78
C ASP A 489 3.96 -19.07 -14.95
N HIS A 490 3.61 -20.35 -14.84
CA HIS A 490 3.73 -21.33 -15.93
C HIS A 490 2.35 -21.77 -16.43
N PRO A 491 2.20 -22.10 -17.74
CA PRO A 491 0.97 -22.65 -18.28
C PRO A 491 0.46 -23.88 -17.51
N ILE A 492 -0.76 -23.79 -16.96
CA ILE A 492 -1.38 -24.88 -16.20
C ILE A 492 -1.92 -25.96 -17.15
N MET A 493 -1.77 -27.23 -16.80
CA MET A 493 -2.38 -28.32 -17.57
C MET A 493 -3.88 -28.43 -17.26
N LEU A 494 -4.72 -28.31 -18.28
CA LEU A 494 -6.18 -28.49 -18.21
C LEU A 494 -6.64 -29.70 -19.04
N SER A 495 -7.83 -30.20 -18.74
CA SER A 495 -8.50 -31.29 -19.45
C SER A 495 -9.91 -30.91 -19.87
N ASN A 496 -10.47 -31.60 -20.88
CA ASN A 496 -11.83 -31.38 -21.36
C ASN A 496 -12.92 -31.56 -20.27
N LYS A 497 -12.60 -32.18 -19.13
CA LYS A 497 -13.52 -32.28 -17.98
C LYS A 497 -13.70 -30.93 -17.26
N ASP A 498 -12.65 -30.11 -17.24
CA ASP A 498 -12.59 -28.85 -16.50
C ASP A 498 -13.44 -27.76 -17.17
N PHE A 499 -13.64 -27.86 -18.48
CA PHE A 499 -14.44 -26.96 -19.32
C PHE A 499 -15.92 -27.36 -19.46
N LYS A 500 -16.39 -28.44 -18.81
CA LYS A 500 -17.80 -28.87 -18.94
C LYS A 500 -18.76 -27.83 -18.35
N ALA A 501 -19.97 -27.73 -18.89
CA ALA A 501 -21.05 -26.87 -18.36
C ALA A 501 -21.36 -27.12 -16.86
N THR A 502 -21.15 -28.35 -16.37
CA THR A 502 -21.31 -28.74 -14.95
C THR A 502 -20.07 -28.46 -14.09
N SER A 503 -19.08 -27.72 -14.61
CA SER A 503 -17.84 -27.40 -13.90
C SER A 503 -17.99 -26.11 -13.10
N ASN A 504 -17.61 -26.17 -11.83
CA ASN A 504 -17.43 -25.02 -10.94
C ASN A 504 -15.99 -24.45 -11.00
N LYS A 505 -15.12 -24.97 -11.87
CA LYS A 505 -13.74 -24.49 -11.97
C LYS A 505 -13.66 -23.15 -12.69
N ALA A 506 -12.90 -22.22 -12.10
CA ALA A 506 -12.46 -20.99 -12.74
C ALA A 506 -10.94 -20.94 -12.84
N LEU A 507 -10.48 -20.34 -13.92
CA LEU A 507 -9.12 -19.83 -14.07
C LEU A 507 -9.07 -18.47 -13.39
N TRP A 508 -8.41 -18.43 -12.24
CA TRP A 508 -8.23 -17.20 -11.48
C TRP A 508 -7.00 -16.45 -11.99
N LEU A 509 -7.14 -15.14 -12.18
CA LEU A 509 -6.05 -14.21 -12.46
C LEU A 509 -5.80 -13.31 -11.24
N ARG A 510 -4.54 -12.93 -11.03
CA ARG A 510 -4.09 -11.92 -10.07
C ARG A 510 -3.25 -10.87 -10.79
N LEU A 511 -3.74 -9.64 -10.81
CA LEU A 511 -3.12 -8.48 -11.41
C LEU A 511 -2.19 -7.76 -10.41
N PRO A 512 -1.19 -6.97 -10.88
CA PRO A 512 -0.22 -6.29 -10.02
C PRO A 512 -0.83 -5.35 -8.96
N LYS A 513 -1.94 -4.69 -9.28
CA LYS A 513 -2.70 -3.80 -8.39
C LYS A 513 -4.16 -3.73 -8.80
N CYS A 514 -5.02 -3.24 -7.92
CA CYS A 514 -6.40 -2.87 -8.28
C CYS A 514 -6.34 -1.77 -9.37
N ARG A 515 -7.27 -1.80 -10.34
CA ARG A 515 -7.32 -0.83 -11.46
C ARG A 515 -6.06 -0.79 -12.33
N TRP A 516 -5.36 -1.91 -12.46
CA TRP A 516 -4.19 -2.00 -13.33
C TRP A 516 -4.56 -1.99 -14.82
N ILE A 517 -5.73 -2.54 -15.15
CA ILE A 517 -6.46 -2.51 -16.42
C ILE A 517 -7.96 -2.64 -16.12
N ASP A 518 -8.83 -2.21 -17.04
CA ASP A 518 -10.29 -2.29 -16.86
C ASP A 518 -10.90 -3.63 -17.32
N LYS A 519 -10.23 -4.36 -18.22
CA LYS A 519 -10.64 -5.69 -18.71
C LYS A 519 -9.47 -6.53 -19.22
N VAL A 520 -9.63 -7.84 -19.17
CA VAL A 520 -8.80 -8.83 -19.88
C VAL A 520 -9.61 -9.47 -21.02
N LEU A 521 -8.92 -10.02 -22.02
CA LEU A 521 -9.50 -10.92 -23.02
C LEU A 521 -8.87 -12.31 -22.84
N VAL A 522 -9.67 -13.38 -22.83
CA VAL A 522 -9.17 -14.77 -22.71
C VAL A 522 -9.85 -15.69 -23.72
N GLY A 523 -9.09 -16.60 -24.33
CA GLY A 523 -9.58 -17.55 -25.33
C GLY A 523 -8.46 -18.34 -26.00
N PHE A 524 -8.81 -19.31 -26.85
CA PHE A 524 -7.82 -20.09 -27.60
C PHE A 524 -7.23 -19.32 -28.79
N GLU A 525 -8.05 -18.50 -29.46
CA GLU A 525 -7.70 -17.63 -30.58
C GLU A 525 -8.07 -16.16 -30.26
N ARG A 526 -7.23 -15.20 -30.69
CA ARG A 526 -7.42 -13.76 -30.45
C ARG A 526 -8.75 -13.20 -30.97
N ALA A 527 -9.22 -13.70 -32.12
CA ALA A 527 -10.48 -13.28 -32.74
C ALA A 527 -11.71 -13.69 -31.92
N ASN A 528 -11.60 -14.81 -31.18
CA ASN A 528 -12.69 -15.45 -30.44
C ASN A 528 -12.50 -15.32 -28.92
N ALA A 529 -11.71 -14.35 -28.44
CA ALA A 529 -11.43 -14.18 -27.01
C ALA A 529 -12.58 -13.46 -26.28
N ARG A 530 -13.08 -14.03 -25.18
CA ARG A 530 -14.15 -13.44 -24.36
C ARG A 530 -13.59 -12.34 -23.43
N PRO A 531 -14.30 -11.21 -23.24
CA PRO A 531 -13.88 -10.14 -22.34
C PRO A 531 -14.36 -10.36 -20.89
N TYR A 532 -13.48 -10.10 -19.92
CA TYR A 532 -13.81 -10.11 -18.49
C TYR A 532 -13.39 -8.77 -17.86
N GLY A 533 -14.35 -8.07 -17.25
CA GLY A 533 -14.10 -6.78 -16.59
C GLY A 533 -13.42 -6.93 -15.23
N VAL A 534 -12.59 -5.95 -14.86
CA VAL A 534 -11.91 -5.89 -13.57
C VAL A 534 -12.67 -4.96 -12.63
N LYS A 535 -13.04 -5.44 -11.44
CA LYS A 535 -13.67 -4.57 -10.43
C LYS A 535 -12.66 -3.58 -9.87
N VAL A 536 -13.13 -2.37 -9.60
CA VAL A 536 -12.30 -1.20 -9.26
C VAL A 536 -11.62 -1.28 -7.87
N THR A 537 -12.05 -2.21 -7.01
CA THR A 537 -11.47 -2.53 -5.70
C THR A 537 -10.68 -3.83 -5.63
N GLU A 538 -10.88 -4.76 -6.56
CA GLU A 538 -10.21 -6.07 -6.57
C GLU A 538 -8.98 -6.03 -7.49
N ASN A 539 -8.00 -6.88 -7.21
CA ASN A 539 -6.89 -7.16 -8.14
C ASN A 539 -6.91 -8.62 -8.63
N THR A 540 -8.03 -9.31 -8.43
CA THR A 540 -8.24 -10.69 -8.89
C THR A 540 -9.48 -10.78 -9.79
N ILE A 541 -9.50 -11.79 -10.66
CA ILE A 541 -10.61 -12.08 -11.58
C ILE A 541 -10.81 -13.60 -11.58
N ALA A 542 -12.05 -14.08 -11.46
CA ALA A 542 -12.40 -15.47 -11.76
C ALA A 542 -12.93 -15.56 -13.19
N ILE A 543 -12.38 -16.47 -14.00
CA ILE A 543 -12.81 -16.74 -15.37
C ILE A 543 -13.35 -18.18 -15.42
N PRO A 544 -14.67 -18.40 -15.43
CA PRO A 544 -15.25 -19.74 -15.40
C PRO A 544 -14.83 -20.56 -16.62
N LEU A 545 -14.29 -21.78 -16.40
CA LEU A 545 -13.84 -22.62 -17.51
C LEU A 545 -15.01 -23.17 -18.35
N ARG A 546 -16.21 -23.27 -17.75
CA ARG A 546 -17.43 -23.65 -18.47
C ARG A 546 -17.82 -22.65 -19.58
N ASP A 547 -17.34 -21.40 -19.52
CA ASP A 547 -17.66 -20.37 -20.52
C ASP A 547 -17.02 -20.68 -21.89
N TYR A 548 -16.15 -21.69 -21.97
CA TYR A 548 -15.52 -22.15 -23.22
C TYR A 548 -16.01 -23.55 -23.63
N CYS A 549 -17.11 -24.06 -23.07
CA CYS A 549 -17.62 -25.40 -23.38
C CYS A 549 -18.06 -25.60 -24.84
N ASP A 550 -18.19 -24.50 -25.59
CA ASP A 550 -18.59 -24.38 -27.00
C ASP A 550 -17.40 -24.28 -27.98
N TYR A 551 -16.15 -24.31 -27.51
CA TYR A 551 -14.96 -24.11 -28.35
C TYR A 551 -14.50 -25.39 -29.06
N LYS A 552 -14.32 -25.30 -30.39
CA LYS A 552 -13.83 -26.36 -31.30
C LYS A 552 -12.52 -27.01 -30.81
N GLU A 553 -11.67 -26.25 -30.13
CA GLU A 553 -10.37 -26.67 -29.60
C GLU A 553 -10.47 -27.73 -28.51
N LEU A 554 -11.64 -27.91 -27.90
CA LEU A 554 -11.88 -28.98 -26.93
C LEU A 554 -12.11 -30.34 -27.62
N ASP A 555 -12.75 -30.38 -28.78
CA ASP A 555 -13.01 -31.63 -29.50
C ASP A 555 -11.87 -32.05 -30.44
N ASP A 556 -11.06 -31.09 -30.88
CA ASP A 556 -9.86 -31.35 -31.68
C ASP A 556 -8.75 -32.05 -30.85
N ARG A 557 -8.37 -33.25 -31.29
CA ARG A 557 -7.32 -34.09 -30.68
C ARG A 557 -6.10 -34.25 -31.57
N SER A 558 -6.02 -33.51 -32.67
CA SER A 558 -4.92 -33.61 -33.65
C SER A 558 -3.67 -32.82 -33.22
N GLN A 559 -3.86 -31.77 -32.40
CA GLN A 559 -2.83 -30.81 -32.00
C GLN A 559 -3.05 -30.34 -30.56
N SER A 560 -1.99 -29.85 -29.90
CA SER A 560 -2.08 -29.29 -28.55
C SER A 560 -2.63 -27.86 -28.60
N HIS A 561 -3.76 -27.63 -27.94
CA HIS A 561 -4.38 -26.30 -27.83
C HIS A 561 -3.97 -25.55 -26.56
N CYS A 562 -3.86 -24.22 -26.67
CA CYS A 562 -3.44 -23.34 -25.58
C CYS A 562 -4.48 -22.26 -25.31
N LEU A 563 -4.91 -22.12 -24.05
CA LEU A 563 -5.77 -21.03 -23.60
C LEU A 563 -4.90 -19.82 -23.26
N ARG A 564 -5.20 -18.68 -23.89
CA ARG A 564 -4.37 -17.47 -23.87
C ARG A 564 -5.05 -16.31 -23.17
N ILE A 565 -4.23 -15.38 -22.69
CA ILE A 565 -4.63 -14.04 -22.27
C ILE A 565 -4.14 -13.01 -23.28
N TYR A 566 -4.97 -12.00 -23.51
CA TYR A 566 -4.64 -10.80 -24.26
C TYR A 566 -5.00 -9.57 -23.42
N ILE A 567 -4.07 -8.63 -23.31
CA ILE A 567 -4.19 -7.41 -22.52
C ILE A 567 -3.65 -6.22 -23.31
N ASN A 568 -4.40 -5.12 -23.33
CA ASN A 568 -3.92 -3.86 -23.89
C ASN A 568 -3.39 -2.97 -22.76
N ARG A 569 -2.15 -2.51 -22.89
CA ARG A 569 -1.45 -1.69 -21.88
C ARG A 569 -0.46 -0.76 -22.56
N ARG A 570 -0.40 0.52 -22.15
CA ARG A 570 0.47 1.55 -22.77
C ARG A 570 0.31 1.60 -24.32
N ASN A 571 -0.92 1.39 -24.83
CA ASN A 571 -1.27 1.26 -26.25
C ASN A 571 -0.60 0.08 -27.00
N GLN A 572 -0.13 -0.93 -26.29
CA GLN A 572 0.41 -2.18 -26.85
C GLN A 572 -0.44 -3.36 -26.39
N GLU A 573 -0.71 -4.32 -27.28
CA GLU A 573 -1.36 -5.58 -26.92
C GLU A 573 -0.30 -6.65 -26.62
N ILE A 574 -0.45 -7.35 -25.49
CA ILE A 574 0.48 -8.38 -25.02
C ILE A 574 -0.28 -9.71 -24.92
N GLU A 575 0.26 -10.78 -25.53
CA GLU A 575 -0.24 -12.16 -25.44
C GLU A 575 0.53 -12.95 -24.38
N GLY A 576 -0.15 -13.86 -23.68
CA GLY A 576 0.47 -14.90 -22.86
C GLY A 576 -0.34 -16.19 -22.86
N ILE A 577 0.31 -17.32 -22.54
CA ILE A 577 -0.37 -18.63 -22.41
C ILE A 577 -0.66 -18.88 -20.92
N LEU A 578 -1.95 -19.02 -20.57
CA LEU A 578 -2.37 -19.33 -19.21
C LEU A 578 -2.44 -20.84 -18.95
N ALA A 579 -2.86 -21.62 -19.97
CA ALA A 579 -3.05 -23.06 -19.83
C ALA A 579 -2.85 -23.83 -21.14
N ASN A 580 -2.45 -25.10 -21.02
CA ASN A 580 -2.30 -26.05 -22.11
C ASN A 580 -3.34 -27.17 -21.95
N LEU A 581 -4.01 -27.56 -23.04
CA LEU A 581 -4.96 -28.67 -23.04
C LEU A 581 -4.24 -30.01 -23.19
N GLN A 582 -4.60 -31.01 -22.37
CA GLN A 582 -4.05 -32.36 -22.47
C GLN A 582 -4.54 -33.10 -23.73
N LEU A 583 -3.62 -33.44 -24.64
CA LEU A 583 -3.86 -34.42 -25.69
C LEU A 583 -4.25 -35.78 -25.07
N SER A 584 -5.51 -36.19 -25.27
CA SER A 584 -6.01 -37.47 -24.77
C SER A 584 -5.47 -38.65 -25.59
N GLN A 585 -4.24 -39.09 -25.32
CA GLN A 585 -3.73 -40.34 -25.88
C GLN A 585 -4.61 -41.50 -25.42
N ARG A 586 -4.99 -42.40 -26.35
CA ARG A 586 -5.72 -43.63 -26.00
C ARG A 586 -4.78 -44.55 -25.21
N PRO A 587 -5.23 -45.20 -24.13
CA PRO A 587 -4.44 -46.23 -23.46
C PRO A 587 -4.24 -47.41 -24.42
N ALA A 588 -2.99 -47.70 -24.78
CA ALA A 588 -2.65 -48.87 -25.59
C ALA A 588 -2.72 -50.15 -24.74
N GLU A 589 -3.12 -51.25 -25.38
CA GLU A 589 -3.48 -52.51 -24.69
C GLU A 589 -2.27 -53.31 -24.19
N HIS A 590 -2.52 -54.18 -23.21
CA HIS A 590 -1.51 -55.09 -22.64
C HIS A 590 -0.92 -56.05 -23.70
N LYS A 591 0.40 -55.99 -23.91
CA LYS A 591 1.23 -57.17 -24.24
C LYS A 591 2.51 -57.19 -23.40
N SER A 592 2.99 -58.39 -23.10
CA SER A 592 3.87 -58.65 -21.96
C SER A 592 5.37 -58.53 -22.28
N ALA A 593 6.10 -57.95 -21.33
CA ALA A 593 7.48 -58.24 -20.94
C ALA A 593 8.60 -58.34 -22.01
N VAL A 594 9.54 -57.38 -21.95
CA VAL A 594 11.00 -57.66 -21.86
C VAL A 594 11.59 -56.65 -20.85
N LYS A 595 12.66 -57.04 -20.14
CA LYS A 595 13.39 -56.14 -19.22
C LYS A 595 14.23 -55.12 -19.99
N SER A 596 14.12 -53.84 -19.65
CA SER A 596 15.20 -52.87 -19.88
C SER A 596 15.36 -51.98 -18.64
N THR A 597 16.59 -51.78 -18.19
CA THR A 597 16.92 -51.02 -16.99
C THR A 597 17.20 -49.55 -17.34
N SER A 598 16.22 -48.68 -17.14
CA SER A 598 16.40 -47.22 -17.16
C SER A 598 15.98 -46.61 -15.82
N ARG A 599 16.93 -45.99 -15.11
CA ARG A 599 16.66 -45.29 -13.83
C ARG A 599 16.09 -43.90 -14.09
N THR A 600 14.78 -43.80 -14.21
CA THR A 600 14.08 -42.55 -13.86
C THR A 600 14.41 -42.20 -12.39
N PRO A 601 14.59 -40.92 -12.02
CA PRO A 601 14.70 -40.55 -10.62
C PRO A 601 13.36 -40.81 -9.91
N ASN A 602 13.29 -41.90 -9.14
CA ASN A 602 12.10 -42.23 -8.35
C ASN A 602 11.76 -41.07 -7.41
N GLN A 603 10.67 -40.36 -7.70
CA GLN A 603 10.12 -39.37 -6.79
C GLN A 603 9.45 -40.08 -5.62
N PHE A 604 10.11 -40.06 -4.46
CA PHE A 604 9.59 -40.61 -3.22
C PHE A 604 9.54 -39.52 -2.15
N TRP A 605 8.51 -39.55 -1.32
CA TRP A 605 8.33 -38.58 -0.25
C TRP A 605 8.54 -39.28 1.09
N MET A 606 9.37 -38.70 1.97
CA MET A 606 9.77 -39.35 3.22
C MET A 606 9.51 -38.52 4.47
N GLY A 607 9.21 -39.22 5.56
CA GLY A 607 8.90 -38.60 6.86
C GLY A 607 9.48 -39.38 8.02
N LEU A 608 10.10 -38.69 8.97
CA LEU A 608 10.69 -39.27 10.18
C LEU A 608 9.83 -38.94 11.41
N GLY A 609 9.32 -39.95 12.11
CA GLY A 609 8.53 -39.82 13.34
C GLY A 609 9.26 -40.35 14.58
N ARG A 610 8.91 -39.83 15.77
CA ARG A 610 9.43 -40.28 17.08
C ARG A 610 8.35 -40.18 18.15
N LYS A 611 8.28 -41.17 19.06
CA LYS A 611 7.53 -41.06 20.33
C LYS A 611 8.26 -41.77 21.47
N LYS A 612 8.73 -41.01 22.46
CA LYS A 612 9.71 -41.48 23.47
C LYS A 612 10.90 -42.16 22.76
N ASN A 613 11.11 -43.45 23.00
CA ASN A 613 12.25 -44.23 22.50
C ASN A 613 11.92 -45.07 21.25
N ALA A 614 10.75 -44.83 20.63
CA ALA A 614 10.38 -45.41 19.34
C ALA A 614 10.56 -44.38 18.22
N TYR A 615 11.12 -44.82 17.09
CA TYR A 615 11.36 -44.02 15.89
C TYR A 615 10.81 -44.74 14.65
N ALA A 616 10.36 -43.97 13.66
CA ALA A 616 9.85 -44.51 12.40
C ALA A 616 10.29 -43.67 11.20
N LYS A 617 10.55 -44.30 10.06
CA LYS A 617 10.73 -43.69 8.74
C LYS A 617 9.65 -44.22 7.82
N ALA A 618 8.77 -43.33 7.33
CA ALA A 618 7.79 -43.64 6.29
C ALA A 618 8.29 -43.13 4.93
N VAL A 619 8.05 -43.90 3.88
CA VAL A 619 8.38 -43.56 2.48
C VAL A 619 7.16 -43.85 1.61
N LEU A 620 6.65 -42.81 0.95
CA LEU A 620 5.55 -42.85 -0.01
C LEU A 620 6.10 -43.03 -1.43
N ARG A 621 5.51 -43.96 -2.18
CA ARG A 621 5.77 -44.23 -3.60
C ARG A 621 4.43 -44.33 -4.35
N PRO A 622 4.28 -43.75 -5.56
CA PRO A 622 3.05 -43.92 -6.34
C PRO A 622 2.71 -45.41 -6.51
N GLY A 623 1.47 -45.80 -6.19
CA GLY A 623 1.17 -47.19 -5.84
C GLY A 623 -0.32 -47.51 -5.75
N LYS A 624 -0.66 -48.61 -5.05
CA LYS A 624 -2.02 -49.19 -4.93
C LYS A 624 -2.57 -49.18 -3.49
N ASN A 625 -2.11 -48.25 -2.65
CA ASN A 625 -2.53 -48.08 -1.25
C ASN A 625 -2.12 -49.26 -0.32
N GLU A 626 -1.00 -49.93 -0.60
CA GLU A 626 -0.46 -50.95 0.30
C GLU A 626 0.42 -50.31 1.39
N ILE A 627 0.06 -50.48 2.67
CA ILE A 627 0.82 -49.96 3.82
C ILE A 627 1.56 -51.10 4.53
N ILE A 628 2.88 -51.10 4.42
CA ILE A 628 3.78 -52.14 4.93
C ILE A 628 4.63 -51.56 6.08
N VAL A 629 4.67 -52.25 7.21
CA VAL A 629 5.40 -51.87 8.42
C VAL A 629 6.38 -52.98 8.79
N ASN A 630 7.69 -52.71 8.67
CA ASN A 630 8.76 -53.70 8.88
C ASN A 630 8.44 -55.05 8.19
N ASP A 631 8.17 -54.98 6.89
CA ASP A 631 7.93 -56.12 5.98
C ASP A 631 6.69 -56.99 6.29
N LEU A 632 5.76 -56.47 7.12
CA LEU A 632 4.42 -57.01 7.36
C LEU A 632 3.34 -55.98 7.04
N LEU A 633 2.10 -56.40 6.73
CA LEU A 633 0.98 -55.48 6.57
C LEU A 633 0.69 -54.70 7.86
N LEU A 634 0.22 -53.46 7.73
CA LEU A 634 -0.02 -52.52 8.85
C LEU A 634 -0.89 -53.12 9.98
N ASP A 635 -2.00 -53.77 9.63
CA ASP A 635 -2.90 -54.38 10.60
C ASP A 635 -2.31 -55.62 11.27
N ASP A 636 -1.43 -56.35 10.59
CA ASP A 636 -0.76 -57.54 11.12
C ASP A 636 0.36 -57.15 12.08
N TYR A 637 1.17 -56.15 11.72
CA TYR A 637 2.23 -55.63 12.56
C TYR A 637 1.68 -55.05 13.88
N PHE A 638 0.58 -54.29 13.81
CA PHE A 638 -0.03 -53.66 14.99
C PHE A 638 -1.18 -54.47 15.62
N ARG A 639 -1.49 -55.68 15.12
CA ARG A 639 -2.60 -56.54 15.60
C ARG A 639 -2.61 -56.73 17.12
N ARG A 640 -1.41 -56.91 17.70
CA ARG A 640 -1.17 -57.15 19.15
C ARG A 640 -0.85 -55.87 19.94
N THR A 641 -0.88 -54.69 19.32
CA THR A 641 -0.64 -53.41 19.99
C THR A 641 -1.91 -52.90 20.69
N ALA A 642 -1.75 -52.23 21.83
CA ALA A 642 -2.85 -51.66 22.60
C ALA A 642 -3.75 -50.71 21.77
N SER A 643 -5.06 -50.81 21.95
CA SER A 643 -6.08 -50.16 21.11
C SER A 643 -6.01 -48.62 21.09
N SER A 644 -5.50 -48.00 22.15
CA SER A 644 -5.23 -46.54 22.22
C SER A 644 -4.02 -46.08 21.39
N GLY A 645 -3.25 -47.03 20.85
CA GLY A 645 -2.31 -46.85 19.76
C GLY A 645 -3.05 -46.87 18.42
N ARG A 646 -3.71 -48.00 18.10
CA ARG A 646 -4.37 -48.22 16.81
C ARG A 646 -5.40 -47.12 16.47
N ARG A 647 -6.29 -46.75 17.41
CA ARG A 647 -7.22 -45.61 17.27
C ARG A 647 -6.57 -44.26 16.93
N PHE A 648 -5.30 -44.05 17.28
CA PHE A 648 -4.59 -42.82 16.92
C PHE A 648 -4.05 -42.84 15.48
N LEU A 649 -3.76 -44.02 14.94
CA LEU A 649 -3.36 -44.23 13.55
C LEU A 649 -4.58 -44.32 12.62
N GLU A 650 -5.63 -45.04 13.03
CA GLU A 650 -6.95 -45.03 12.40
C GLU A 650 -7.42 -43.58 12.16
N ARG A 651 -7.45 -42.75 13.20
CA ARG A 651 -7.82 -41.32 13.13
C ARG A 651 -6.91 -40.46 12.22
N LEU A 652 -5.74 -40.94 11.80
CA LEU A 652 -4.95 -40.29 10.74
C LEU A 652 -5.39 -40.78 9.36
N LEU A 653 -5.49 -42.10 9.19
CA LEU A 653 -5.80 -42.76 7.92
C LEU A 653 -7.26 -42.51 7.46
N THR A 654 -8.18 -42.22 8.38
CA THR A 654 -9.58 -41.89 8.09
C THR A 654 -9.85 -40.39 7.95
N MET A 655 -8.84 -39.51 7.99
CA MET A 655 -9.02 -38.11 7.57
C MET A 655 -9.24 -38.08 6.05
N HIS A 656 -10.25 -37.37 5.57
CA HIS A 656 -10.63 -37.40 4.15
C HIS A 656 -9.47 -37.00 3.24
N GLU A 657 -8.78 -35.92 3.61
CA GLU A 657 -7.63 -35.33 2.92
C GLU A 657 -6.37 -36.22 2.97
N VAL A 658 -6.33 -37.19 3.90
CA VAL A 658 -5.26 -38.19 4.00
C VAL A 658 -5.61 -39.45 3.22
N HIS A 659 -6.85 -39.93 3.36
CA HIS A 659 -7.36 -41.12 2.70
C HIS A 659 -7.37 -40.98 1.17
N GLU A 660 -7.83 -39.83 0.66
CA GLU A 660 -7.82 -39.53 -0.77
C GLU A 660 -6.41 -39.61 -1.35
N ILE A 661 -5.44 -38.97 -0.69
CA ILE A 661 -4.05 -38.98 -1.14
C ILE A 661 -3.47 -40.40 -1.05
N LEU A 662 -3.60 -41.08 0.09
CA LEU A 662 -3.04 -42.43 0.28
C LEU A 662 -3.61 -43.46 -0.70
N SER A 663 -4.80 -43.26 -1.26
CA SER A 663 -5.36 -44.14 -2.29
C SER A 663 -4.45 -44.32 -3.53
N GLY A 664 -3.55 -43.36 -3.81
CA GLY A 664 -2.55 -43.43 -4.89
C GLY A 664 -1.12 -43.75 -4.45
N PHE A 665 -0.88 -44.15 -3.20
CA PHE A 665 0.48 -44.33 -2.63
C PHE A 665 0.66 -45.64 -1.88
N ASP A 666 1.69 -46.41 -2.25
CA ASP A 666 2.23 -47.46 -1.37
C ASP A 666 3.14 -46.82 -0.32
N VAL A 667 3.02 -47.29 0.93
CA VAL A 667 3.64 -46.68 2.10
C VAL A 667 4.48 -47.71 2.84
N HIS A 668 5.80 -47.64 2.66
CA HIS A 668 6.74 -48.47 3.43
C HIS A 668 7.17 -47.74 4.71
N ILE A 669 7.07 -48.41 5.86
CA ILE A 669 7.39 -47.85 7.17
C ILE A 669 8.41 -48.74 7.89
N THR A 670 9.61 -48.22 8.12
CA THR A 670 10.63 -48.87 8.96
C THR A 670 10.55 -48.31 10.38
N ILE A 671 10.40 -49.18 11.39
CA ILE A 671 10.26 -48.78 12.81
C ILE A 671 11.37 -49.42 13.66
N LYS A 672 12.00 -48.63 14.54
CA LYS A 672 13.03 -49.08 15.48
C LYS A 672 12.78 -48.54 16.90
N GLY A 673 13.14 -49.34 17.89
CA GLY A 673 13.09 -48.98 19.32
C GLY A 673 11.70 -49.10 19.95
N SER A 674 11.68 -49.27 21.28
CA SER A 674 10.53 -49.76 22.07
C SER A 674 10.07 -51.18 21.69
N ASP A 675 9.37 -51.84 22.61
CA ASP A 675 8.67 -53.10 22.34
C ASP A 675 7.65 -52.97 21.18
N PRO A 676 7.51 -53.96 20.27
CA PRO A 676 6.57 -53.91 19.14
C PRO A 676 5.09 -53.76 19.53
N ARG A 677 4.68 -54.30 20.68
CA ARG A 677 3.30 -54.22 21.19
C ARG A 677 3.01 -52.88 21.85
N ALA A 678 4.00 -51.98 21.96
CA ALA A 678 3.83 -50.67 22.58
C ALA A 678 3.14 -49.67 21.63
N SER A 679 2.11 -48.97 22.13
CA SER A 679 1.47 -47.81 21.46
C SER A 679 2.46 -46.69 21.07
N ARG A 680 3.70 -46.72 21.58
CA ARG A 680 4.79 -45.79 21.21
C ARG A 680 5.19 -45.94 19.73
N GLN A 681 5.27 -47.17 19.21
CA GLN A 681 5.63 -47.41 17.81
C GLN A 681 4.54 -46.92 16.85
N VAL A 682 3.27 -47.25 17.10
CA VAL A 682 2.12 -46.74 16.32
C VAL A 682 2.11 -45.20 16.23
N LYS A 683 2.38 -44.52 17.36
CA LYS A 683 2.41 -43.06 17.39
C LYS A 683 3.64 -42.46 16.71
N ALA A 684 4.75 -43.19 16.65
CA ALA A 684 5.90 -42.82 15.81
C ALA A 684 5.55 -42.99 14.31
N ALA A 685 4.91 -44.09 13.91
CA ALA A 685 4.48 -44.35 12.54
C ALA A 685 3.50 -43.28 12.02
N ALA A 686 2.45 -42.96 12.80
CA ALA A 686 1.50 -41.90 12.45
C ALA A 686 2.20 -40.54 12.21
N HIS A 687 3.16 -40.15 13.07
CA HIS A 687 3.95 -38.93 12.88
C HIS A 687 4.92 -39.01 11.67
N ALA A 688 5.37 -40.20 11.28
CA ALA A 688 6.20 -40.41 10.09
C ALA A 688 5.36 -40.27 8.80
N ILE A 689 4.22 -40.97 8.70
CA ILE A 689 3.26 -40.87 7.59
C ILE A 689 2.85 -39.40 7.39
N SER A 690 2.45 -38.73 8.47
CA SER A 690 2.07 -37.31 8.45
C SER A 690 3.14 -36.40 7.83
N ARG A 691 4.43 -36.74 7.98
CA ARG A 691 5.54 -35.94 7.45
C ARG A 691 5.86 -36.25 6.00
N ALA A 692 5.73 -37.50 5.58
CA ALA A 692 5.82 -37.84 4.17
C ALA A 692 4.66 -37.17 3.39
N LEU A 693 3.46 -37.17 3.96
CA LEU A 693 2.29 -36.44 3.42
C LEU A 693 2.53 -34.92 3.37
N ILE A 694 3.11 -34.30 4.40
CA ILE A 694 3.50 -32.87 4.36
C ILE A 694 4.62 -32.60 3.35
N SER A 695 5.51 -33.57 3.10
CA SER A 695 6.55 -33.47 2.07
C SER A 695 5.97 -33.61 0.65
N TYR A 696 4.86 -34.32 0.49
CA TYR A 696 4.11 -34.45 -0.76
C TYR A 696 3.21 -33.24 -1.03
N ASN A 697 2.40 -32.87 -0.03
CA ASN A 697 1.47 -31.75 -0.07
C ASN A 697 1.67 -30.85 1.16
N PRO A 698 2.43 -29.73 1.03
CA PRO A 698 2.68 -28.81 2.13
C PRO A 698 1.43 -28.19 2.77
N ARG A 699 0.31 -28.10 2.04
CA ARG A 699 -0.96 -27.51 2.56
C ARG A 699 -1.51 -28.31 3.74
N LEU A 700 -1.29 -29.64 3.77
CA LEU A 700 -1.66 -30.51 4.88
C LEU A 700 -0.98 -30.15 6.21
N ARG A 701 0.09 -29.35 6.20
CA ARG A 701 0.86 -28.99 7.41
C ARG A 701 0.02 -28.29 8.48
N VAL A 702 -0.97 -27.49 8.10
CA VAL A 702 -1.89 -26.85 9.06
C VAL A 702 -2.91 -27.86 9.57
N VAL A 703 -3.60 -28.55 8.65
CA VAL A 703 -4.62 -29.58 8.94
C VAL A 703 -4.09 -30.65 9.89
N LEU A 704 -2.97 -31.30 9.54
CA LEU A 704 -2.35 -32.36 10.34
C LEU A 704 -1.79 -31.87 11.68
N ARG A 705 -1.32 -30.60 11.77
CA ARG A 705 -0.88 -30.02 13.04
C ARG A 705 -2.05 -29.77 13.98
N ASN A 706 -3.15 -29.22 13.46
CA ASN A 706 -4.37 -28.95 14.23
C ASN A 706 -5.04 -30.26 14.69
N ALA A 707 -5.01 -31.31 13.86
CA ALA A 707 -5.44 -32.64 14.25
C ALA A 707 -4.52 -33.34 15.31
N GLY A 708 -3.38 -32.75 15.67
CA GLY A 708 -2.47 -33.26 16.70
C GLY A 708 -1.39 -34.23 16.19
N PHE A 709 -1.13 -34.24 14.88
CA PHE A 709 -0.09 -35.06 14.25
C PHE A 709 1.20 -34.24 14.00
N GLY A 710 2.09 -34.72 13.12
CA GLY A 710 3.35 -34.04 12.78
C GLY A 710 4.50 -34.16 13.81
N GLY A 711 4.26 -34.03 15.12
CA GLY A 711 5.25 -34.33 16.20
C GLY A 711 6.55 -33.48 16.25
N ILE A 712 7.53 -33.89 17.07
CA ILE A 712 8.84 -33.22 17.27
C ILE A 712 9.81 -33.54 16.10
N LYS A 713 10.57 -32.58 15.57
CA LYS A 713 11.46 -32.80 14.40
C LYS A 713 12.57 -33.82 14.73
N VAL A 714 12.88 -34.71 13.79
CA VAL A 714 13.84 -35.81 13.94
C VAL A 714 14.90 -35.68 12.84
N LYS A 715 16.19 -35.81 13.17
CA LYS A 715 17.29 -35.96 12.19
C LYS A 715 17.46 -37.45 11.85
N GLU A 716 17.87 -37.77 10.63
CA GLU A 716 17.99 -39.17 10.18
C GLU A 716 19.05 -39.98 10.96
N ALA A 717 20.12 -39.33 11.43
CA ALA A 717 21.08 -39.92 12.36
C ALA A 717 20.40 -40.59 13.58
N ASN A 718 19.28 -40.08 14.07
CA ASN A 718 18.57 -40.65 15.22
C ASN A 718 17.94 -42.05 14.95
N MET A 719 17.93 -42.53 13.68
CA MET A 719 17.53 -43.90 13.29
C MET A 719 18.73 -44.88 13.19
N ILE A 720 19.95 -44.35 13.24
CA ILE A 720 21.23 -45.06 13.15
C ILE A 720 21.94 -44.76 14.48
N GLY A 721 21.67 -45.58 15.50
CA GLY A 721 22.06 -45.27 16.86
C GLY A 721 23.55 -45.06 17.03
N GLU A 722 23.98 -43.80 17.08
CA GLU A 722 25.27 -43.40 17.63
C GLU A 722 25.38 -44.00 19.04
N ARG A 723 26.42 -44.80 19.27
CA ARG A 723 26.80 -45.17 20.63
C ARG A 723 27.22 -43.89 21.31
N LYS A 724 26.51 -43.52 22.37
CA LYS A 724 27.14 -42.70 23.41
C LYS A 724 28.09 -43.62 24.14
N ASP A 725 29.38 -43.49 23.83
CA ASP A 725 30.40 -43.91 24.79
C ASP A 725 30.32 -42.93 25.97
N GLU A 726 30.26 -43.47 27.18
CA GLU A 726 30.16 -42.69 28.42
C GLU A 726 31.57 -42.42 28.95
N SER A 727 32.07 -41.20 28.81
CA SER A 727 33.32 -40.76 29.46
C SER A 727 33.32 -39.26 29.74
N ASN A 728 33.13 -38.94 31.02
CA ASN A 728 33.27 -37.64 31.72
C ASN A 728 32.64 -36.41 31.05
#